data_AF-A0A7S1KN21-F1
#
_entry.id   AF-A0A7S1KN21-F1
#
_cell.length_a   1.000
_cell.length_b   1.000
_cell.length_c   1.000
_cell.angle_alpha   90.00
_cell.angle_beta   90.00
_cell.angle_gamma   90.00
#
_symmetry.space_group_name_H-M   'P 1'
#
loop_
_entity.id
_entity.type
_entity.pdbx_description
1 polymer ?
#
loop_
_entity_poly.entity_id
_entity_poly.type
_entity_poly.pdbx_seq_one_letter_code
_entity_poly.pdbx_strand_id
1 'polypeptide(L)'
;MFRSFSNQISRQGCGTQRPWNILGCSIAVHSARHCSPALYTTLNNSTFPALCRPFSSSPFNATNNKNGSSRAPDPYLIKQVVPSSAKAHPLEKIFNPRSVCVIGASEKEGSVGKSIFWNLLSSPFGGVIYPVNARRSSVMGVTAYKDVYSVPQDEPVDLAVICIPAPFVVKTVRDCAECGIKGVVIISAGFSEAGAEGKEWAAEIKEIGQKFGMRIIGPNCLGVASGSNGLNATFANTYAKKGRLGLISQSGAIATSMLDYATRENIGFSKFASIGSMLDVDFSDLIEYYGQDPETEAIAIYMESIGNAKNFMASASSVALTKPIILLKVGKTSAGAKAAASHTGSMAGSDKVIDAAFQRSGVLRVSNVDDLFGVTEILAKQPRPQGNKLCIVTNAGGPGVLACDALVENGGALADLSEETVAELNRFLPEHWSHGNPLDILGDAQPDRYNQTLKSVMKDPNVDGVLVILTPQSMTHPLDVADAIVEASQGFSKPLFCCFMGGEDVEPGRRELARRGIPQFLFPDAAAKHFSLLHKYSTNIDSLFQNAGLIPNRKAIEEQHIIKVREILTTARNEERYTLSEHESKEILRLYGINTTQSKLATTVEEAVQYADELGYPVVLKLHSHIVTHKQDVGGVRLNLRRKQDVEEAFELIKGAVSKEAFLGVSVQPMANIREGFELIVGSSTDSEFGPTILFGTGGSFVEIYRDTSIALPPVSYDIAQRLIESTNISKILKGYRGREPVNMESLQRILVRISRLVMDQYEHIKEIDINPLLASSKEIIALDARVLLHQVREVAPTPAIRPFPRQYTTTFRMNDEELNIRHVRVRDFERILPFFERVSESMKSLEIREKALQYTSAFSEMKKAERENLQGRTRQLYNSLRRLCIGNIEKEIVMIAEREDGRIVALTRYNRTAEPSVAELAVVIDPQYQKKGLGTFMLKHLLTIGKIEGIKKMRSVVANYNEGFMRQAAKLGFKEIGRSDEDITYEMDLSQVKALLGKPRGDETNE
;
A
#
# COMPACT_ATOMS: atom_id res chain seq x y z
N MET A 1 37.18 -24.20 -20.38
CA MET A 1 38.59 -23.93 -20.71
C MET A 1 39.23 -23.32 -19.46
N PHE A 2 40.17 -24.05 -18.89
CA PHE A 2 41.06 -23.82 -17.73
C PHE A 2 40.54 -23.37 -16.35
N ARG A 3 40.82 -24.27 -15.39
CA ARG A 3 40.71 -24.22 -13.93
C ARG A 3 42.03 -23.70 -13.30
N SER A 4 41.91 -23.38 -12.00
CA SER A 4 42.91 -23.46 -10.92
C SER A 4 43.94 -22.34 -10.80
N PHE A 5 44.05 -21.74 -9.61
CA PHE A 5 45.15 -22.06 -8.68
C PHE A 5 44.83 -21.59 -7.25
N SER A 6 45.11 -22.46 -6.28
CA SER A 6 45.10 -22.19 -4.84
C SER A 6 46.42 -22.69 -4.25
N ASN A 7 47.02 -21.87 -3.37
CA ASN A 7 47.98 -22.16 -2.29
C ASN A 7 49.30 -22.89 -2.61
N GLN A 8 50.43 -22.39 -2.07
CA GLN A 8 50.97 -22.76 -0.74
C GLN A 8 52.42 -22.21 -0.51
N ILE A 9 52.85 -22.15 0.78
CA ILE A 9 54.23 -22.10 1.37
C ILE A 9 54.77 -20.68 1.70
N SER A 10 54.74 -20.18 2.97
CA SER A 10 55.57 -20.43 4.19
C SER A 10 57.05 -19.97 4.03
N ARG A 11 57.78 -19.29 4.95
CA ARG A 11 57.91 -19.39 6.42
C ARG A 11 58.92 -18.34 6.95
N GLN A 12 58.83 -18.04 8.26
CA GLN A 12 59.88 -17.67 9.26
C GLN A 12 60.37 -16.21 9.47
N GLY A 13 60.38 -15.82 10.76
CA GLY A 13 61.27 -14.79 11.32
C GLY A 13 60.75 -14.11 12.60
N CYS A 14 61.08 -14.65 13.78
CA CYS A 14 60.74 -14.14 15.12
C CYS A 14 61.90 -13.29 15.69
N GLY A 15 61.65 -12.26 16.53
CA GLY A 15 62.73 -11.56 17.25
C GLY A 15 62.37 -10.25 18.01
N THR A 16 61.86 -10.40 19.24
CA THR A 16 62.20 -9.71 20.52
C THR A 16 62.50 -8.19 20.65
N GLN A 17 61.66 -7.53 21.48
CA GLN A 17 61.92 -6.67 22.68
C GLN A 17 62.88 -5.44 22.67
N ARG A 18 62.27 -4.22 22.84
CA ARG A 18 62.47 -3.07 23.79
C ARG A 18 63.89 -2.56 24.18
N PRO A 19 64.04 -1.37 24.83
CA PRO A 19 63.46 -0.02 24.68
C PRO A 19 64.57 1.09 24.71
N TRP A 20 64.26 2.41 24.72
CA TRP A 20 64.92 3.48 25.53
C TRP A 20 64.28 4.86 25.25
N ASN A 21 64.05 5.61 26.33
CA ASN A 21 63.56 7.00 26.41
C ASN A 21 64.67 8.04 26.12
N ILE A 22 64.30 9.31 25.85
CA ILE A 22 64.58 10.54 26.67
C ILE A 22 64.52 11.86 25.83
N LEU A 23 64.08 12.93 26.53
CA LEU A 23 64.03 14.40 26.25
C LEU A 23 62.75 14.91 25.55
N GLY A 24 61.88 15.76 26.13
CA GLY A 24 61.89 16.52 27.38
C GLY A 24 62.21 18.00 27.17
N CYS A 25 61.20 18.88 27.18
CA CYS A 25 61.33 20.28 27.62
C CYS A 25 59.97 20.89 28.00
N SER A 26 59.86 21.33 29.25
CA SER A 26 58.75 22.03 29.88
C SER A 26 59.02 23.54 29.93
N ILE A 27 57.98 24.38 29.87
CA ILE A 27 57.88 25.66 30.62
C ILE A 27 56.42 25.86 31.04
N ALA A 28 56.24 26.37 32.26
CA ALA A 28 55.00 26.43 33.00
C ALA A 28 54.78 27.82 33.65
N VAL A 29 53.51 28.07 34.00
CA VAL A 29 52.93 28.87 35.12
C VAL A 29 52.88 30.42 35.08
N HIS A 30 51.67 30.91 35.47
CA HIS A 30 51.24 32.11 36.24
C HIS A 30 50.26 33.02 35.45
N SER A 31 49.15 33.57 35.98
CA SER A 31 48.66 33.81 37.35
C SER A 31 47.17 34.20 37.36
N ALA A 32 46.50 33.98 38.49
CA ALA A 32 45.14 34.45 38.84
C ALA A 32 45.07 35.91 39.33
N ARG A 33 43.86 36.52 39.33
CA ARG A 33 43.29 37.57 40.25
C ARG A 33 41.86 37.90 39.76
N HIS A 34 40.76 37.61 40.49
CA HIS A 34 40.13 38.24 41.67
C HIS A 34 39.33 39.56 41.44
N CYS A 35 38.09 39.53 41.95
CA CYS A 35 37.22 40.59 42.49
C CYS A 35 36.18 41.35 41.59
N SER A 36 34.91 41.17 41.99
CA SER A 36 33.69 42.01 41.86
C SER A 36 33.84 43.37 42.62
N PRO A 37 32.84 44.29 42.80
CA PRO A 37 31.52 44.51 42.18
C PRO A 37 31.16 46.01 41.85
N ALA A 38 30.03 46.20 41.14
CA ALA A 38 28.99 47.26 41.29
C ALA A 38 29.20 48.78 40.97
N LEU A 39 28.08 49.33 40.44
CA LEU A 39 27.43 50.64 40.64
C LEU A 39 27.42 51.73 39.51
N TYR A 40 26.20 51.93 38.97
CA TYR A 40 25.46 53.20 38.72
C TYR A 40 25.97 54.13 37.59
N THR A 41 25.17 54.76 36.70
CA THR A 41 23.79 55.30 36.82
C THR A 41 23.28 55.78 35.42
N THR A 42 21.95 55.72 35.20
CA THR A 42 21.05 56.65 34.43
C THR A 42 21.10 56.69 32.89
N LEU A 43 20.00 56.75 32.10
CA LEU A 43 18.59 57.18 32.29
C LEU A 43 17.66 56.62 31.16
N ASN A 44 16.42 56.26 31.55
CA ASN A 44 15.09 56.41 30.87
C ASN A 44 14.81 55.80 29.46
N ASN A 45 13.61 55.29 29.11
CA ASN A 45 12.31 55.15 29.78
C ASN A 45 11.38 54.20 29.00
N SER A 46 10.30 53.75 29.67
CA SER A 46 9.04 53.10 29.22
C SER A 46 9.04 51.56 28.99
N THR A 47 8.84 50.72 30.02
CA THR A 47 7.59 50.19 30.67
C THR A 47 6.89 49.06 29.87
N PHE A 48 7.10 47.74 30.09
CA PHE A 48 6.73 46.78 31.17
C PHE A 48 5.22 46.71 31.54
N PRO A 49 4.64 45.57 32.04
CA PRO A 49 5.27 44.27 32.37
C PRO A 49 4.50 42.96 32.01
N ALA A 50 5.24 41.87 32.19
CA ALA A 50 4.81 40.47 32.30
C ALA A 50 4.33 40.10 33.73
N LEU A 51 3.64 38.96 33.89
CA LEU A 51 4.02 37.80 34.73
C LEU A 51 2.85 36.98 35.31
N CYS A 52 3.18 35.70 35.50
CA CYS A 52 2.39 34.55 35.91
C CYS A 52 1.85 34.54 37.36
N ARG A 53 0.63 33.99 37.49
CA ARG A 53 0.06 33.10 38.57
C ARG A 53 0.00 33.65 40.01
N PRO A 54 -0.72 32.99 40.95
CA PRO A 54 -1.89 32.07 40.88
C PRO A 54 -3.03 32.53 41.81
N PHE A 55 -4.32 32.19 41.61
CA PHE A 55 -5.27 32.21 42.73
C PHE A 55 -6.45 31.24 42.61
N SER A 56 -6.75 30.68 43.78
CA SER A 56 -7.65 29.62 44.18
C SER A 56 -9.13 30.05 44.32
N SER A 57 -10.00 29.10 43.97
CA SER A 57 -11.34 28.78 44.52
C SER A 57 -12.19 29.82 45.30
N SER A 58 -13.41 30.00 44.75
CA SER A 58 -14.74 30.11 45.40
C SER A 58 -15.25 31.50 45.85
N PRO A 59 -16.56 31.66 46.15
CA PRO A 59 -17.73 31.49 45.27
C PRO A 59 -18.69 32.70 45.37
N PHE A 60 -19.49 33.03 44.36
CA PHE A 60 -20.65 33.92 44.59
C PHE A 60 -21.88 33.55 43.75
N ASN A 61 -22.99 33.45 44.50
CA ASN A 61 -24.35 33.11 44.11
C ASN A 61 -24.94 34.06 43.08
N ALA A 62 -25.66 33.50 42.10
CA ALA A 62 -26.71 34.19 41.36
C ALA A 62 -28.00 33.35 41.40
N THR A 63 -28.85 33.72 42.34
CA THR A 63 -30.33 33.76 42.31
C THR A 63 -31.08 32.83 41.35
N ASN A 64 -31.92 31.98 41.98
CA ASN A 64 -33.12 31.36 41.43
C ASN A 64 -33.88 32.30 40.48
N ASN A 65 -34.03 31.87 39.22
CA ASN A 65 -35.17 32.26 38.41
C ASN A 65 -35.81 30.99 37.84
N LYS A 66 -36.92 30.58 38.47
CA LYS A 66 -37.85 29.59 37.94
C LYS A 66 -38.59 30.27 36.79
N ASN A 67 -38.27 29.92 35.55
CA ASN A 67 -39.22 29.94 34.45
C ASN A 67 -38.71 29.04 33.31
N GLY A 68 -39.61 28.22 32.78
CA GLY A 68 -39.32 27.10 31.90
C GLY A 68 -38.54 27.50 30.65
N SER A 69 -37.46 26.78 30.39
CA SER A 69 -36.93 26.61 29.04
C SER A 69 -36.78 25.11 28.79
N SER A 70 -37.29 24.68 27.64
CA SER A 70 -37.24 23.31 27.14
C SER A 70 -35.81 22.77 27.20
N ARG A 71 -35.57 21.71 27.99
CA ARG A 71 -34.35 20.91 27.90
C ARG A 71 -34.22 20.38 26.48
N ALA A 72 -33.29 20.94 25.71
CA ALA A 72 -32.82 20.32 24.48
C ALA A 72 -32.31 18.90 24.81
N PRO A 73 -32.71 17.87 24.06
CA PRO A 73 -32.32 16.49 24.36
C PRO A 73 -30.81 16.29 24.13
N ASP A 74 -30.17 15.57 25.06
CA ASP A 74 -28.75 15.23 25.01
C ASP A 74 -28.39 14.35 23.80
N PRO A 75 -27.26 14.61 23.11
CA PRO A 75 -26.85 13.86 21.93
C PRO A 75 -26.31 12.46 22.27
N TYR A 76 -26.76 11.47 21.49
CA TYR A 76 -26.35 10.07 21.56
C TYR A 76 -24.95 9.93 20.92
N LEU A 77 -23.86 9.88 21.69
CA LEU A 77 -22.51 9.67 21.14
C LEU A 77 -21.67 8.64 21.89
N ILE A 78 -21.27 7.59 21.18
CA ILE A 78 -20.24 6.64 21.61
C ILE A 78 -18.89 7.32 21.30
N LYS A 79 -17.95 7.35 22.26
CA LYS A 79 -16.56 7.74 21.97
C LYS A 79 -16.02 6.78 20.86
N GLN A 80 -15.02 7.20 20.08
CA GLN A 80 -14.26 6.35 19.12
C GLN A 80 -14.77 6.19 17.66
N VAL A 81 -15.40 7.19 17.05
CA VAL A 81 -15.64 7.15 15.59
C VAL A 81 -14.41 7.59 14.81
N VAL A 82 -13.57 8.37 15.46
CA VAL A 82 -12.18 8.61 15.15
C VAL A 82 -11.36 7.66 16.04
N PRO A 83 -10.30 6.99 15.54
CA PRO A 83 -9.44 6.15 16.37
C PRO A 83 -9.04 6.91 17.65
N SER A 84 -9.50 6.46 18.82
CA SER A 84 -8.96 6.97 20.06
C SER A 84 -7.55 6.41 20.22
N SER A 85 -6.62 7.26 20.64
CA SER A 85 -5.28 6.89 21.14
C SER A 85 -5.29 6.02 22.41
N ALA A 86 -6.40 5.37 22.75
CA ALA A 86 -6.64 4.81 24.09
C ALA A 86 -6.37 3.31 24.23
N LYS A 87 -6.06 2.57 23.15
CA LYS A 87 -5.41 1.25 23.27
C LYS A 87 -4.11 1.25 22.47
N ALA A 88 -3.02 0.98 23.16
CA ALA A 88 -1.71 0.81 22.56
C ALA A 88 -1.78 -0.30 21.49
N HIS A 89 -1.14 -0.06 20.34
CA HIS A 89 -1.04 -1.05 19.27
C HIS A 89 -0.45 -2.36 19.83
N PRO A 90 -0.84 -3.56 19.34
CA PRO A 90 -0.33 -4.83 19.88
C PRO A 90 1.20 -4.97 19.86
N LEU A 91 1.86 -4.24 18.95
CA LEU A 91 3.33 -4.20 18.83
C LEU A 91 4.01 -3.19 19.77
N GLU A 92 3.27 -2.42 20.57
CA GLU A 92 3.85 -1.43 21.48
C GLU A 92 4.75 -2.08 22.52
N LYS A 93 4.39 -3.29 22.98
CA LYS A 93 5.22 -4.08 23.90
C LYS A 93 6.54 -4.57 23.29
N ILE A 94 6.69 -4.51 21.97
CA ILE A 94 7.90 -4.90 21.25
C ILE A 94 8.80 -3.69 20.97
N PHE A 95 8.25 -2.58 20.49
CA PHE A 95 9.05 -1.41 20.09
C PHE A 95 9.18 -0.34 21.18
N ASN A 96 8.28 -0.35 22.17
CA ASN A 96 8.33 0.53 23.34
C ASN A 96 8.24 -0.20 24.69
N PRO A 97 9.06 -1.25 24.92
CA PRO A 97 9.07 -1.98 26.19
C PRO A 97 9.70 -1.15 27.31
N ARG A 98 9.16 -1.28 28.52
CA ARG A 98 9.80 -0.75 29.75
C ARG A 98 10.81 -1.73 30.34
N SER A 99 10.65 -3.01 30.04
CA SER A 99 11.45 -4.11 30.55
C SER A 99 11.68 -5.17 29.47
N VAL A 100 12.90 -5.70 29.38
CA VAL A 100 13.30 -6.69 28.39
C VAL A 100 13.97 -7.87 29.07
N CYS A 101 13.48 -9.07 28.80
CA CYS A 101 14.10 -10.32 29.24
C CYS A 101 14.89 -10.94 28.07
N VAL A 102 16.19 -11.18 28.25
CA VAL A 102 17.05 -11.82 27.24
C VAL A 102 17.30 -13.27 27.62
N ILE A 103 16.59 -14.18 26.96
CA ILE A 103 16.64 -15.63 27.22
C ILE A 103 17.75 -16.25 26.37
N GLY A 104 18.78 -16.77 27.05
CA GLY A 104 20.03 -17.17 26.41
C GLY A 104 21.13 -16.11 26.50
N ALA A 105 20.94 -15.07 27.33
CA ALA A 105 22.01 -14.12 27.67
C ALA A 105 23.25 -14.86 28.20
N SER A 106 24.44 -14.48 27.73
CA SER A 106 25.67 -15.13 28.12
C SER A 106 26.88 -14.21 27.96
N GLU A 107 28.02 -14.59 28.52
CA GLU A 107 29.32 -13.92 28.28
C GLU A 107 30.18 -14.68 27.27
N LYS A 108 29.66 -15.77 26.68
CA LYS A 108 30.42 -16.57 25.73
C LYS A 108 30.71 -15.74 24.49
N GLU A 109 31.99 -15.59 24.17
CA GLU A 109 32.46 -14.86 23.00
C GLU A 109 31.81 -15.39 21.72
N GLY A 110 31.40 -14.48 20.83
CA GLY A 110 30.72 -14.81 19.59
C GLY A 110 29.29 -15.36 19.72
N SER A 111 28.73 -15.45 20.94
CA SER A 111 27.32 -15.87 21.08
C SER A 111 26.36 -14.73 20.76
N VAL A 112 25.23 -15.08 20.13
CA VAL A 112 24.17 -14.13 19.80
C VAL A 112 23.58 -13.49 21.06
N GLY A 113 23.30 -14.30 22.09
CA GLY A 113 22.77 -13.81 23.37
C GLY A 113 23.70 -12.83 24.09
N LYS A 114 25.03 -12.97 23.95
CA LYS A 114 26.00 -11.97 24.44
C LYS A 114 25.82 -10.63 23.71
N SER A 115 25.75 -10.69 22.38
CA SER A 115 25.69 -9.50 21.52
C SER A 115 24.42 -8.69 21.75
N ILE A 116 23.25 -9.36 21.83
CA ILE A 116 21.98 -8.68 22.12
C ILE A 116 21.98 -8.05 23.51
N PHE A 117 22.44 -8.80 24.51
CA PHE A 117 22.47 -8.28 25.88
C PHE A 117 23.41 -7.07 26.00
N TRP A 118 24.58 -7.14 25.37
CA TRP A 118 25.52 -6.01 25.29
C TRP A 118 24.92 -4.80 24.55
N ASN A 119 24.23 -5.03 23.44
CA ASN A 119 23.61 -3.98 22.65
C ASN A 119 22.51 -3.24 23.41
N LEU A 120 21.74 -3.94 24.24
CA LEU A 120 20.75 -3.32 25.13
C LEU A 120 21.41 -2.52 26.26
N LEU A 121 22.52 -3.01 26.83
CA LEU A 121 23.25 -2.31 27.90
C LEU A 121 24.02 -1.08 27.40
N SER A 122 24.51 -1.12 26.17
CA SER A 122 25.32 -0.05 25.56
C SER A 122 24.49 0.99 24.79
N SER A 123 23.19 0.75 24.62
CA SER A 123 22.27 1.69 23.99
C SER A 123 21.58 2.58 25.04
N PRO A 124 20.95 3.70 24.63
CA PRO A 124 20.24 4.59 25.56
C PRO A 124 18.85 4.04 25.96
N PHE A 125 18.67 2.71 25.99
CA PHE A 125 17.37 2.04 26.14
C PHE A 125 16.62 2.40 27.44
N GLY A 126 17.31 2.76 28.52
CA GLY A 126 16.72 3.33 29.75
C GLY A 126 15.75 2.44 30.54
N GLY A 127 15.28 1.33 29.97
CA GLY A 127 14.43 0.33 30.60
C GLY A 127 15.20 -0.75 31.36
N VAL A 128 14.47 -1.60 32.07
CA VAL A 128 15.04 -2.70 32.87
C VAL A 128 15.40 -3.87 31.97
N ILE A 129 16.58 -4.48 32.18
CA ILE A 129 17.05 -5.60 31.35
C ILE A 129 17.35 -6.80 32.25
N TYR A 130 16.64 -7.91 32.04
CA TYR A 130 16.80 -9.15 32.79
C TYR A 130 17.51 -10.21 31.94
N PRO A 131 18.74 -10.61 32.28
CA PRO A 131 19.38 -11.76 31.64
C PRO A 131 18.81 -13.07 32.21
N VAL A 132 18.35 -13.97 31.34
CA VAL A 132 17.91 -15.32 31.73
C VAL A 132 18.92 -16.36 31.24
N ASN A 133 19.52 -17.08 32.19
CA ASN A 133 20.51 -18.13 31.96
C ASN A 133 20.39 -19.22 33.03
N ALA A 134 20.13 -20.46 32.60
CA ALA A 134 19.93 -21.60 33.51
C ALA A 134 21.15 -21.99 34.38
N ARG A 135 22.37 -21.53 34.03
CA ARG A 135 23.62 -21.98 34.67
C ARG A 135 24.36 -20.89 35.43
N ARG A 136 24.03 -19.62 35.21
CA ARG A 136 24.78 -18.48 35.76
C ARG A 136 23.89 -17.64 36.65
N SER A 137 24.41 -17.20 37.79
CA SER A 137 23.75 -16.25 38.69
C SER A 137 23.97 -14.79 38.29
N SER A 138 24.91 -14.49 37.37
CA SER A 138 25.11 -13.18 36.78
C SER A 138 25.61 -13.26 35.34
N VAL A 139 25.31 -12.21 34.55
CA VAL A 139 25.80 -12.00 33.18
C VAL A 139 26.19 -10.53 33.05
N MET A 140 27.45 -10.24 32.70
CA MET A 140 28.03 -8.89 32.58
C MET A 140 27.78 -7.98 33.79
N GLY A 141 27.87 -8.55 34.99
CA GLY A 141 27.65 -7.83 36.24
C GLY A 141 26.18 -7.58 36.61
N VAL A 142 25.23 -8.05 35.80
CA VAL A 142 23.78 -7.99 36.08
C VAL A 142 23.30 -9.33 36.63
N THR A 143 22.44 -9.31 37.65
CA THR A 143 21.83 -10.52 38.24
C THR A 143 21.08 -11.30 37.16
N ALA A 144 21.40 -12.59 37.02
CA ALA A 144 20.79 -13.47 36.05
C ALA A 144 19.81 -14.44 36.70
N TYR A 145 18.73 -14.70 35.99
CA TYR A 145 17.63 -15.54 36.45
C TYR A 145 17.67 -16.90 35.74
N LYS A 146 17.31 -17.96 36.46
CA LYS A 146 17.38 -19.33 35.93
C LYS A 146 16.38 -19.57 34.79
N ASP A 147 15.20 -18.97 34.93
CA ASP A 147 14.06 -19.04 34.03
C ASP A 147 13.24 -17.75 34.12
N VAL A 148 12.25 -17.61 33.25
CA VAL A 148 11.38 -16.42 33.17
C VAL A 148 10.48 -16.28 34.41
N TYR A 149 10.08 -17.38 35.04
CA TYR A 149 9.27 -17.36 36.26
C TYR A 149 10.03 -16.75 37.45
N SER A 150 11.36 -16.87 37.45
CA SER A 150 12.22 -16.34 38.50
C SER A 150 12.45 -14.83 38.40
N VAL A 151 12.08 -14.19 37.29
CA VAL A 151 12.17 -12.73 37.12
C VAL A 151 11.19 -12.04 38.08
N PRO A 152 11.54 -10.91 38.72
CA PRO A 152 10.67 -10.23 39.68
C PRO A 152 9.29 -9.92 39.07
N GLN A 153 8.23 -10.32 39.76
CA GLN A 153 6.85 -10.25 39.25
C GLN A 153 6.19 -8.89 39.51
N ASP A 154 6.78 -8.08 40.39
CA ASP A 154 6.41 -6.70 40.71
C ASP A 154 6.69 -5.74 39.54
N GLU A 155 7.61 -6.09 38.64
CA GLU A 155 7.89 -5.38 37.39
C GLU A 155 7.58 -6.30 36.19
N PRO A 156 6.41 -6.18 35.55
CA PRO A 156 6.04 -7.09 34.47
C PRO A 156 6.99 -6.95 33.28
N VAL A 157 7.40 -8.09 32.71
CA VAL A 157 8.24 -8.14 31.51
C VAL A 157 7.41 -7.82 30.27
N ASP A 158 7.78 -6.76 29.54
CA ASP A 158 7.08 -6.35 28.32
C ASP A 158 7.51 -7.18 27.10
N LEU A 159 8.83 -7.41 26.96
CA LEU A 159 9.45 -8.07 25.81
C LEU A 159 10.37 -9.21 26.24
N ALA A 160 10.21 -10.39 25.64
CA ALA A 160 11.19 -11.48 25.71
C ALA A 160 11.96 -11.63 24.38
N VAL A 161 13.29 -11.66 24.44
CA VAL A 161 14.17 -11.93 23.30
C VAL A 161 14.80 -13.32 23.46
N ILE A 162 14.44 -14.26 22.59
CA ILE A 162 14.78 -15.68 22.70
C ILE A 162 15.94 -16.02 21.77
N CYS A 163 17.06 -16.44 22.34
CA CYS A 163 18.33 -16.73 21.65
C CYS A 163 18.86 -18.16 21.93
N ILE A 164 17.97 -19.10 22.22
CA ILE A 164 18.31 -20.49 22.59
C ILE A 164 18.02 -21.48 21.43
N PRO A 165 18.60 -22.68 21.40
CA PRO A 165 18.36 -23.65 20.32
C PRO A 165 16.87 -23.98 20.12
N ALA A 166 16.45 -24.15 18.86
CA ALA A 166 15.05 -24.33 18.44
C ALA A 166 14.24 -25.36 19.25
N PRO A 167 14.77 -26.55 19.61
CA PRO A 167 14.00 -27.55 20.37
C PRO A 167 13.47 -27.06 21.73
N PHE A 168 14.08 -26.04 22.31
CA PHE A 168 13.68 -25.49 23.61
C PHE A 168 12.74 -24.28 23.49
N VAL A 169 12.61 -23.69 22.30
CA VAL A 169 11.92 -22.42 22.10
C VAL A 169 10.42 -22.54 22.36
N VAL A 170 9.77 -23.62 21.91
CA VAL A 170 8.32 -23.84 22.13
C VAL A 170 7.98 -23.77 23.62
N LYS A 171 8.73 -24.51 24.45
CA LYS A 171 8.56 -24.49 25.90
C LYS A 171 8.79 -23.08 26.45
N THR A 172 9.86 -22.42 26.06
CA THR A 172 10.15 -21.05 26.52
C THR A 172 9.07 -20.04 26.13
N VAL A 173 8.48 -20.16 24.94
CA VAL A 173 7.36 -19.31 24.53
C VAL A 173 6.14 -19.57 25.43
N ARG A 174 5.86 -20.83 25.78
CA ARG A 174 4.80 -21.18 26.76
C ARG A 174 5.09 -20.59 28.14
N ASP A 175 6.31 -20.72 28.63
CA ASP A 175 6.73 -20.16 29.92
C ASP A 175 6.53 -18.62 29.94
N CYS A 176 6.89 -17.94 28.84
CA CYS A 176 6.65 -16.49 28.68
C CYS A 176 5.16 -16.15 28.66
N ALA A 177 4.34 -16.97 28.00
CA ALA A 177 2.90 -16.79 27.90
C ALA A 177 2.21 -16.86 29.27
N GLU A 178 2.60 -17.84 30.08
CA GLU A 178 2.10 -18.05 31.43
C GLU A 178 2.51 -16.93 32.38
N CYS A 179 3.69 -16.34 32.18
CA CYS A 179 4.14 -15.13 32.88
C CYS A 179 3.48 -13.83 32.37
N GLY A 180 2.57 -13.91 31.40
CA GLY A 180 1.82 -12.75 30.90
C GLY A 180 2.57 -11.85 29.92
N ILE A 181 3.76 -12.24 29.46
CA ILE A 181 4.56 -11.49 28.50
C ILE A 181 3.80 -11.40 27.17
N LYS A 182 3.69 -10.20 26.59
CA LYS A 182 2.91 -9.97 25.37
C LYS A 182 3.75 -9.79 24.11
N GLY A 183 5.00 -9.33 24.22
CA GLY A 183 5.92 -9.19 23.09
C GLY A 183 7.02 -10.26 23.11
N VAL A 184 7.24 -10.94 21.99
CA VAL A 184 8.33 -11.92 21.85
C VAL A 184 9.09 -11.72 20.53
N VAL A 185 10.41 -11.78 20.61
CA VAL A 185 11.31 -11.80 19.45
C VAL A 185 12.10 -13.10 19.49
N ILE A 186 11.91 -13.96 18.49
CA ILE A 186 12.63 -15.22 18.37
C ILE A 186 13.76 -15.03 17.38
N ILE A 187 14.99 -15.03 17.88
CA ILE A 187 16.19 -14.85 17.07
C ILE A 187 16.59 -16.16 16.41
N SER A 188 16.41 -17.26 17.12
CA SER A 188 16.85 -18.60 16.72
C SER A 188 16.28 -19.04 15.37
N ALA A 189 17.13 -19.67 14.56
CA ALA A 189 16.75 -20.41 13.36
C ALA A 189 16.48 -21.89 13.69
N GLY A 190 16.05 -22.67 12.70
CA GLY A 190 15.77 -24.10 12.82
C GLY A 190 14.28 -24.45 12.78
N PHE A 191 13.44 -23.59 12.19
CA PHE A 191 11.99 -23.76 12.16
C PHE A 191 11.51 -24.20 10.77
N SER A 192 10.56 -23.47 10.17
CA SER A 192 9.92 -23.86 8.91
C SER A 192 10.91 -24.01 7.75
N GLU A 193 12.02 -23.29 7.81
CA GLU A 193 13.14 -23.35 6.87
C GLU A 193 14.00 -24.62 7.00
N ALA A 194 13.94 -25.33 8.13
CA ALA A 194 14.78 -26.49 8.43
C ALA A 194 14.13 -27.85 8.10
N GLY A 195 12.80 -27.91 7.96
CA GLY A 195 12.09 -29.16 7.62
C GLY A 195 10.74 -29.32 8.33
N ALA A 196 10.24 -30.56 8.34
CA ALA A 196 8.91 -30.89 8.89
C ALA A 196 8.80 -30.64 10.40
N GLU A 197 9.77 -31.10 11.19
CA GLU A 197 9.80 -30.90 12.66
C GLU A 197 9.79 -29.41 13.03
N GLY A 198 10.57 -28.59 12.33
CA GLY A 198 10.58 -27.15 12.53
C GLY A 198 9.28 -26.45 12.11
N LYS A 199 8.50 -27.02 11.18
CA LYS A 199 7.13 -26.54 10.86
C LYS A 199 6.14 -26.86 11.99
N GLU A 200 6.27 -28.01 12.64
CA GLU A 200 5.44 -28.37 13.80
C GLU A 200 5.69 -27.42 14.98
N TRP A 201 6.95 -27.15 15.32
CA TRP A 201 7.29 -26.16 16.35
C TRP A 201 6.77 -24.76 16.03
N ALA A 202 6.89 -24.33 14.77
CA ALA A 202 6.35 -23.06 14.32
C ALA A 202 4.82 -22.99 14.49
N ALA A 203 4.09 -24.06 14.14
CA ALA A 203 2.65 -24.14 14.32
C ALA A 203 2.24 -24.06 15.81
N GLU A 204 2.93 -24.78 16.68
CA GLU A 204 2.66 -24.76 18.13
C GLU A 204 2.94 -23.38 18.76
N ILE A 205 4.04 -22.73 18.37
CA ILE A 205 4.36 -21.35 18.80
C ILE A 205 3.25 -20.38 18.37
N LYS A 206 2.77 -20.51 17.13
CA LYS A 206 1.68 -19.66 16.61
C LYS A 206 0.38 -19.87 17.39
N GLU A 207 0.04 -21.11 17.74
CA GLU A 207 -1.13 -21.42 18.56
C GLU A 207 -1.03 -20.82 19.97
N ILE A 208 0.14 -20.93 20.61
CA ILE A 208 0.39 -20.31 21.92
C ILE A 208 0.21 -18.79 21.81
N GLY A 209 0.80 -18.15 20.80
CA GLY A 209 0.67 -16.71 20.58
C GLY A 209 -0.79 -16.27 20.47
N GLN A 210 -1.59 -16.97 19.67
CA GLN A 210 -3.02 -16.69 19.50
C GLN A 210 -3.82 -16.88 20.79
N LYS A 211 -3.56 -17.95 21.54
CA LYS A 211 -4.29 -18.29 22.77
C LYS A 211 -4.04 -17.27 23.89
N PHE A 212 -2.82 -16.77 24.03
CA PHE A 212 -2.43 -15.87 25.10
C PHE A 212 -2.39 -14.39 24.68
N GLY A 213 -2.72 -14.09 23.42
CA GLY A 213 -2.68 -12.73 22.86
C GLY A 213 -1.27 -12.15 22.81
N MET A 214 -0.28 -12.99 22.52
CA MET A 214 1.12 -12.58 22.34
C MET A 214 1.40 -12.29 20.87
N ARG A 215 2.26 -11.30 20.61
CA ARG A 215 2.77 -11.01 19.27
C ARG A 215 4.23 -11.44 19.14
N ILE A 216 4.56 -12.11 18.04
CA ILE A 216 5.86 -12.76 17.83
C ILE A 216 6.52 -12.26 16.55
N ILE A 217 7.73 -11.70 16.67
CA ILE A 217 8.62 -11.38 15.54
C ILE A 217 9.65 -12.50 15.37
N GLY A 218 9.93 -12.87 14.12
CA GLY A 218 10.76 -14.02 13.78
C GLY A 218 9.92 -15.27 13.46
N PRO A 219 10.45 -16.49 13.66
CA PRO A 219 11.81 -16.80 14.10
C PRO A 219 12.87 -16.46 13.02
N ASN A 220 14.12 -16.86 13.24
CA ASN A 220 15.23 -16.68 12.30
C ASN A 220 15.40 -15.22 11.84
N CYS A 221 15.52 -14.31 12.81
CA CYS A 221 15.57 -12.88 12.52
C CYS A 221 16.77 -12.21 13.22
N LEU A 222 17.12 -11.01 12.77
CA LEU A 222 18.18 -10.19 13.40
C LEU A 222 17.73 -9.57 14.74
N GLY A 223 16.41 -9.39 14.91
CA GLY A 223 15.79 -8.70 16.04
C GLY A 223 15.16 -7.36 15.66
N VAL A 224 14.93 -6.51 16.67
CA VAL A 224 14.28 -5.20 16.52
C VAL A 224 15.07 -4.08 17.20
N ALA A 225 14.92 -2.86 16.68
CA ALA A 225 15.44 -1.66 17.32
C ALA A 225 14.46 -0.48 17.19
N SER A 226 14.58 0.48 18.10
CA SER A 226 13.80 1.72 18.08
C SER A 226 14.68 2.91 18.41
N GLY A 227 14.73 3.87 17.49
CA GLY A 227 15.46 5.13 17.68
C GLY A 227 14.78 6.08 18.66
N SER A 228 13.51 5.83 19.00
CA SER A 228 12.71 6.69 19.88
C SER A 228 13.14 6.61 21.34
N ASN A 229 13.31 5.39 21.85
CA ASN A 229 13.65 5.06 23.23
C ASN A 229 15.04 4.42 23.35
N GLY A 230 15.76 4.22 22.25
CA GLY A 230 17.09 3.63 22.27
C GLY A 230 17.13 2.10 22.36
N LEU A 231 16.00 1.40 22.23
CA LEU A 231 15.95 -0.06 22.19
C LEU A 231 16.85 -0.62 21.07
N ASN A 232 17.78 -1.50 21.42
CA ASN A 232 18.56 -2.27 20.45
C ASN A 232 18.58 -3.75 20.83
N ALA A 233 17.48 -4.45 20.53
CA ALA A 233 17.34 -5.90 20.72
C ALA A 233 17.79 -6.67 19.48
N THR A 234 18.95 -6.30 18.92
CA THR A 234 19.55 -6.95 17.74
C THR A 234 20.95 -7.47 18.05
N PHE A 235 21.47 -8.38 17.24
CA PHE A 235 22.88 -8.78 17.28
C PHE A 235 23.73 -8.14 16.17
N ALA A 236 23.30 -7.01 15.62
CA ALA A 236 24.11 -6.22 14.70
C ALA A 236 25.23 -5.50 15.45
N ASN A 237 26.40 -5.34 14.81
CA ASN A 237 27.52 -4.57 15.38
C ASN A 237 27.28 -3.05 15.31
N THR A 238 26.42 -2.61 14.39
CA THR A 238 26.20 -1.20 14.10
C THR A 238 24.88 -0.74 14.69
N TYR A 239 24.92 0.37 15.44
CA TYR A 239 23.75 0.99 16.05
C TYR A 239 22.93 1.77 15.02
N ALA A 240 21.63 1.55 14.98
CA ALA A 240 20.70 2.36 14.19
C ALA A 240 20.61 3.78 14.79
N LYS A 241 21.23 4.77 14.14
CA LYS A 241 21.11 6.18 14.54
C LYS A 241 19.64 6.59 14.59
N LYS A 242 19.26 7.47 15.52
CA LYS A 242 17.91 8.04 15.57
C LYS A 242 17.60 8.80 14.28
N GLY A 243 16.44 8.55 13.69
CA GLY A 243 15.93 9.30 12.54
C GLY A 243 14.43 9.07 12.33
N ARG A 244 13.97 9.20 11.09
CA ARG A 244 12.55 9.19 10.74
C ARG A 244 12.13 8.07 9.77
N LEU A 245 13.07 7.19 9.41
CA LEU A 245 12.83 6.08 8.50
C LEU A 245 12.46 4.81 9.27
N GLY A 246 11.32 4.19 8.94
CA GLY A 246 11.00 2.83 9.37
C GLY A 246 11.61 1.83 8.40
N LEU A 247 12.40 0.86 8.88
CA LEU A 247 13.00 -0.19 8.04
C LEU A 247 12.45 -1.57 8.43
N ILE A 248 11.88 -2.28 7.45
CA ILE A 248 11.39 -3.65 7.59
C ILE A 248 12.20 -4.55 6.66
N SER A 249 12.81 -5.61 7.17
CA SER A 249 13.55 -6.57 6.35
C SER A 249 13.22 -8.02 6.69
N GLN A 250 12.90 -8.80 5.67
CA GLN A 250 12.76 -10.25 5.81
C GLN A 250 14.11 -10.95 5.97
N SER A 251 15.20 -10.39 5.44
CA SER A 251 16.55 -10.96 5.53
C SER A 251 17.38 -10.26 6.60
N GLY A 252 17.90 -11.04 7.56
CA GLY A 252 18.80 -10.54 8.59
C GLY A 252 20.15 -10.08 8.03
N ALA A 253 20.73 -10.80 7.07
CA ALA A 253 22.04 -10.46 6.50
C ALA A 253 21.99 -9.17 5.67
N ILE A 254 20.94 -9.01 4.86
CA ILE A 254 20.71 -7.75 4.12
C ILE A 254 20.42 -6.61 5.09
N ALA A 255 19.65 -6.85 6.16
CA ALA A 255 19.39 -5.84 7.17
C ALA A 255 20.67 -5.32 7.83
N THR A 256 21.58 -6.21 8.25
CA THR A 256 22.87 -5.79 8.83
C THR A 256 23.68 -4.95 7.86
N SER A 257 23.71 -5.34 6.58
CA SER A 257 24.42 -4.60 5.53
C SER A 257 23.79 -3.22 5.28
N MET A 258 22.46 -3.13 5.31
CA MET A 258 21.72 -1.87 5.19
C MET A 258 21.95 -0.94 6.38
N LEU A 259 22.02 -1.46 7.61
CA LEU A 259 22.32 -0.68 8.81
C LEU A 259 23.75 -0.11 8.78
N ASP A 260 24.71 -0.91 8.29
CA ASP A 260 26.09 -0.48 8.11
C ASP A 260 26.19 0.62 7.04
N TYR A 261 25.58 0.40 5.87
CA TYR A 261 25.49 1.40 4.80
C TYR A 261 24.83 2.70 5.27
N ALA A 262 23.69 2.61 5.96
CA ALA A 262 22.98 3.76 6.51
C ALA A 262 23.85 4.58 7.47
N THR A 263 24.76 3.94 8.22
CA THR A 263 25.65 4.65 9.14
C THR A 263 26.63 5.56 8.40
N ARG A 264 27.18 5.08 7.27
CA ARG A 264 28.05 5.83 6.37
C ARG A 264 27.32 7.02 5.74
N GLU A 265 26.11 6.79 5.23
CA GLU A 265 25.29 7.82 4.59
C GLU A 265 24.52 8.71 5.59
N ASN A 266 24.78 8.53 6.89
CA ASN A 266 24.14 9.26 7.99
C ASN A 266 22.58 9.19 7.98
N ILE A 267 22.05 8.06 7.55
CA ILE A 267 20.62 7.74 7.56
C ILE A 267 20.24 7.22 8.94
N GLY A 268 19.25 7.85 9.57
CA GLY A 268 18.72 7.44 10.86
C GLY A 268 17.35 6.77 10.75
N PHE A 269 17.06 5.85 11.66
CA PHE A 269 15.83 5.08 11.72
C PHE A 269 14.96 5.51 12.90
N SER A 270 13.65 5.58 12.66
CA SER A 270 12.66 5.68 13.74
C SER A 270 12.48 4.31 14.40
N LYS A 271 12.29 3.27 13.58
CA LYS A 271 12.10 1.88 13.99
C LYS A 271 12.73 0.93 12.97
N PHE A 272 13.23 -0.19 13.46
CA PHE A 272 13.83 -1.24 12.65
C PHE A 272 13.28 -2.60 13.07
N ALA A 273 12.89 -3.43 12.10
CA ALA A 273 12.47 -4.79 12.33
C ALA A 273 13.05 -5.75 11.29
N SER A 274 13.77 -6.76 11.76
CA SER A 274 13.99 -7.98 10.99
C SER A 274 12.92 -8.99 11.34
N ILE A 275 12.13 -9.42 10.37
CA ILE A 275 10.97 -10.32 10.60
C ILE A 275 11.26 -11.80 10.38
N GLY A 276 12.38 -12.12 9.71
CA GLY A 276 12.81 -13.49 9.46
C GLY A 276 11.74 -14.31 8.73
N SER A 277 11.44 -15.50 9.27
CA SER A 277 10.45 -16.43 8.70
C SER A 277 9.01 -15.93 8.80
N MET A 278 8.74 -14.81 9.50
CA MET A 278 7.43 -14.14 9.53
C MET A 278 6.30 -15.06 10.01
N LEU A 279 6.47 -15.67 11.20
CA LEU A 279 5.53 -16.66 11.74
C LEU A 279 4.17 -16.08 12.16
N ASP A 280 4.20 -14.93 12.82
CA ASP A 280 3.03 -14.20 13.32
C ASP A 280 3.01 -12.76 12.79
N VAL A 281 3.90 -11.90 13.28
CA VAL A 281 3.96 -10.49 12.85
C VAL A 281 4.48 -10.42 11.42
N ASP A 282 3.70 -9.83 10.53
CA ASP A 282 4.02 -9.70 9.10
C ASP A 282 4.22 -8.24 8.64
N PHE A 283 4.43 -8.05 7.33
CA PHE A 283 4.55 -6.71 6.75
C PHE A 283 3.32 -5.84 7.02
N SER A 284 2.12 -6.41 7.03
CA SER A 284 0.88 -5.66 7.23
C SER A 284 0.79 -5.07 8.63
N ASP A 285 1.17 -5.85 9.66
CA ASP A 285 1.22 -5.40 11.05
C ASP A 285 2.24 -4.26 11.24
N LEU A 286 3.43 -4.40 10.65
CA LEU A 286 4.49 -3.41 10.78
C LEU A 286 4.21 -2.14 9.98
N ILE A 287 3.68 -2.26 8.76
CA ILE A 287 3.24 -1.10 7.96
C ILE A 287 2.17 -0.33 8.73
N GLU A 288 1.22 -1.02 9.35
CA GLU A 288 0.18 -0.36 10.13
C GLU A 288 0.76 0.34 11.37
N TYR A 289 1.62 -0.34 12.13
CA TYR A 289 2.26 0.23 13.31
C TYR A 289 3.11 1.45 12.96
N TYR A 290 3.99 1.33 11.97
CA TYR A 290 4.85 2.42 11.49
C TYR A 290 4.02 3.53 10.85
N GLY A 291 2.89 3.19 10.23
CA GLY A 291 1.91 4.14 9.70
C GLY A 291 1.26 5.00 10.79
N GLN A 292 0.99 4.45 11.97
CA GLN A 292 0.42 5.16 13.11
C GLN A 292 1.46 5.93 13.94
N ASP A 293 2.73 5.53 13.85
CA ASP A 293 3.83 6.13 14.61
C ASP A 293 4.17 7.56 14.15
N PRO A 294 4.03 8.61 14.97
CA PRO A 294 4.29 9.98 14.56
C PRO A 294 5.77 10.26 14.23
N GLU A 295 6.72 9.45 14.73
CA GLU A 295 8.15 9.64 14.45
C GLU A 295 8.60 9.03 13.11
N THR A 296 7.81 8.12 12.54
CA THR A 296 8.09 7.53 11.23
C THR A 296 7.47 8.37 10.12
N GLU A 297 8.27 8.84 9.16
CA GLU A 297 7.81 9.64 8.02
C GLU A 297 7.78 8.85 6.70
N ALA A 298 8.63 7.83 6.57
CA ALA A 298 8.68 6.93 5.42
C ALA A 298 8.99 5.50 5.86
N ILE A 299 8.62 4.51 5.04
CA ILE A 299 8.82 3.09 5.30
C ILE A 299 9.61 2.48 4.14
N ALA A 300 10.79 1.93 4.44
CA ALA A 300 11.60 1.13 3.52
C ALA A 300 11.43 -0.36 3.81
N ILE A 301 11.24 -1.17 2.76
CA ILE A 301 10.97 -2.61 2.89
C ILE A 301 11.92 -3.42 2.00
N TYR A 302 12.57 -4.43 2.59
CA TYR A 302 13.19 -5.52 1.84
C TYR A 302 12.32 -6.78 1.93
N MET A 303 11.87 -7.28 0.78
CA MET A 303 10.88 -8.34 0.68
C MET A 303 11.38 -9.50 -0.20
N GLU A 304 11.29 -10.72 0.31
CA GLU A 304 11.55 -11.96 -0.44
C GLU A 304 10.23 -12.64 -0.85
N SER A 305 9.26 -12.70 0.07
CA SER A 305 7.88 -13.16 -0.14
C SER A 305 6.89 -12.20 0.50
N ILE A 306 5.64 -12.14 0.00
CA ILE A 306 4.65 -11.18 0.51
C ILE A 306 3.93 -11.68 1.78
N GLY A 307 3.81 -13.00 1.95
CA GLY A 307 2.98 -13.60 2.99
C GLY A 307 1.50 -13.41 2.71
N ASN A 308 0.80 -12.72 3.61
CA ASN A 308 -0.63 -12.45 3.43
C ASN A 308 -0.85 -11.25 2.49
N ALA A 309 -0.94 -11.53 1.18
CA ALA A 309 -1.12 -10.52 0.15
C ALA A 309 -2.34 -9.61 0.38
N LYS A 310 -3.45 -10.17 0.88
CA LYS A 310 -4.69 -9.44 1.18
C LYS A 310 -4.48 -8.37 2.26
N ASN A 311 -3.90 -8.77 3.40
CA ASN A 311 -3.60 -7.86 4.50
C ASN A 311 -2.53 -6.84 4.12
N PHE A 312 -1.53 -7.25 3.34
CA PHE A 312 -0.51 -6.35 2.78
C PHE A 312 -1.15 -5.27 1.92
N MET A 313 -1.94 -5.66 0.91
CA MET A 313 -2.59 -4.72 -0.02
C MET A 313 -3.43 -3.70 0.73
N ALA A 314 -4.21 -4.14 1.71
CA ALA A 314 -5.07 -3.27 2.47
C ALA A 314 -4.28 -2.31 3.40
N SER A 315 -3.25 -2.81 4.09
CA SER A 315 -2.44 -1.99 5.00
C SER A 315 -1.55 -1.00 4.25
N ALA A 316 -0.92 -1.44 3.16
CA ALA A 316 -0.09 -0.61 2.30
C ALA A 316 -0.89 0.51 1.64
N SER A 317 -2.05 0.20 1.01
CA SER A 317 -2.92 1.22 0.40
C SER A 317 -3.39 2.27 1.41
N SER A 318 -3.67 1.83 2.63
CA SER A 318 -4.11 2.72 3.72
C SER A 318 -3.00 3.66 4.20
N VAL A 319 -1.76 3.17 4.31
CA VAL A 319 -0.63 3.94 4.84
C VAL A 319 0.05 4.80 3.76
N ALA A 320 0.13 4.31 2.51
CA ALA A 320 0.80 4.97 1.39
C ALA A 320 0.31 6.41 1.12
N LEU A 321 -0.97 6.67 1.41
CA LEU A 321 -1.62 7.99 1.30
C LEU A 321 -1.02 9.05 2.23
N THR A 322 -0.40 8.59 3.30
CA THR A 322 0.03 9.41 4.43
C THR A 322 1.55 9.44 4.52
N LYS A 323 2.19 8.31 4.24
CA LYS A 323 3.63 8.08 4.34
C LYS A 323 4.11 7.27 3.14
N PRO A 324 5.23 7.64 2.50
CA PRO A 324 5.81 6.83 1.45
C PRO A 324 6.18 5.42 1.91
N ILE A 325 5.90 4.44 1.04
CA ILE A 325 6.34 3.05 1.20
C ILE A 325 7.19 2.71 -0.02
N ILE A 326 8.49 2.50 0.19
CA ILE A 326 9.45 2.14 -0.84
C ILE A 326 9.92 0.72 -0.56
N LEU A 327 9.92 -0.13 -1.59
CA LEU A 327 10.12 -1.56 -1.43
C LEU A 327 11.10 -2.12 -2.46
N LEU A 328 12.06 -2.91 -1.99
CA LEU A 328 12.93 -3.75 -2.80
C LEU A 328 12.43 -5.20 -2.75
N LYS A 329 11.85 -5.67 -3.86
CA LYS A 329 11.42 -7.08 -4.04
C LYS A 329 12.45 -7.85 -4.85
N VAL A 330 13.06 -8.86 -4.24
CA VAL A 330 13.98 -9.79 -4.91
C VAL A 330 13.25 -10.96 -5.55
N GLY A 331 13.94 -11.73 -6.39
CA GLY A 331 13.37 -12.90 -7.09
C GLY A 331 12.56 -12.56 -8.34
N LYS A 332 12.94 -11.50 -9.08
CA LYS A 332 12.21 -11.04 -10.29
C LYS A 332 12.19 -12.06 -11.44
N THR A 333 13.28 -12.80 -11.60
CA THR A 333 13.45 -13.79 -12.67
C THR A 333 13.03 -15.17 -12.19
N SER A 334 12.68 -16.08 -13.09
CA SER A 334 12.37 -17.47 -12.72
C SER A 334 13.51 -18.14 -11.94
N ALA A 335 14.77 -17.84 -12.27
CA ALA A 335 15.94 -18.32 -11.53
C ALA A 335 16.04 -17.69 -10.13
N GLY A 336 15.86 -16.37 -10.00
CA GLY A 336 15.88 -15.69 -8.72
C GLY A 336 14.71 -16.10 -7.81
N ALA A 337 13.52 -16.27 -8.39
CA ALA A 337 12.33 -16.76 -7.70
C ALA A 337 12.56 -18.18 -7.14
N LYS A 338 13.15 -19.09 -7.92
CA LYS A 338 13.55 -20.42 -7.44
C LYS A 338 14.56 -20.35 -6.29
N ALA A 339 15.57 -19.48 -6.40
CA ALA A 339 16.57 -19.31 -5.34
C ALA A 339 15.94 -18.77 -4.03
N ALA A 340 15.07 -17.77 -4.12
CA ALA A 340 14.34 -17.24 -2.97
C ALA A 340 13.35 -18.27 -2.38
N ALA A 341 12.69 -19.05 -3.23
CA ALA A 341 11.79 -20.13 -2.83
C ALA A 341 12.52 -21.23 -2.06
N SER A 342 13.72 -21.63 -2.49
CA SER A 342 14.55 -22.60 -1.76
C SER A 342 15.03 -22.07 -0.40
N HIS A 343 15.17 -20.75 -0.26
CA HIS A 343 15.59 -20.10 0.99
C HIS A 343 14.44 -19.90 1.98
N THR A 344 13.22 -19.64 1.50
CA THR A 344 12.03 -19.33 2.33
C THR A 344 11.04 -20.49 2.44
N GLY A 345 11.12 -21.49 1.57
CA GLY A 345 10.17 -22.60 1.48
C GLY A 345 8.81 -22.22 0.88
N SER A 346 8.68 -21.06 0.23
CA SER A 346 7.43 -20.54 -0.36
C SER A 346 7.45 -20.50 -1.89
N MET A 347 6.30 -20.73 -2.54
CA MET A 347 6.16 -20.63 -4.00
C MET A 347 5.99 -19.17 -4.40
N ALA A 348 6.73 -18.69 -5.41
CA ALA A 348 6.66 -17.30 -5.85
C ALA A 348 5.51 -17.07 -6.85
N GLY A 349 4.70 -16.03 -6.62
CA GLY A 349 3.70 -15.53 -7.59
C GLY A 349 4.33 -14.88 -8.83
N SER A 350 3.48 -14.50 -9.79
CA SER A 350 3.94 -13.86 -11.03
C SER A 350 4.51 -12.45 -10.76
N ASP A 351 5.73 -12.16 -11.24
CA ASP A 351 6.37 -10.86 -11.01
C ASP A 351 5.59 -9.69 -11.61
N LYS A 352 4.91 -9.90 -12.75
CA LYS A 352 4.01 -8.90 -13.36
C LYS A 352 2.79 -8.61 -12.46
N VAL A 353 2.24 -9.64 -11.82
CA VAL A 353 1.10 -9.49 -10.88
C VAL A 353 1.54 -8.75 -9.63
N ILE A 354 2.73 -9.07 -9.11
CA ILE A 354 3.35 -8.36 -7.97
C ILE A 354 3.57 -6.87 -8.31
N ASP A 355 4.09 -6.53 -9.50
CA ASP A 355 4.28 -5.13 -9.88
C ASP A 355 2.93 -4.39 -9.98
N ALA A 356 1.92 -5.03 -10.59
CA ALA A 356 0.56 -4.49 -10.62
C ALA A 356 -0.02 -4.30 -9.21
N ALA A 357 0.25 -5.21 -8.28
CA ALA A 357 -0.17 -5.11 -6.89
C ALA A 357 0.49 -3.93 -6.15
N PHE A 358 1.80 -3.72 -6.32
CA PHE A 358 2.50 -2.59 -5.71
C PHE A 358 2.02 -1.25 -6.26
N GLN A 359 1.84 -1.15 -7.59
CA GLN A 359 1.24 0.04 -8.20
C GLN A 359 -0.14 0.32 -7.62
N ARG A 360 -0.96 -0.73 -7.51
CA ARG A 360 -2.33 -0.69 -7.02
C ARG A 360 -2.45 -0.32 -5.53
N SER A 361 -1.40 -0.53 -4.75
CA SER A 361 -1.35 -0.22 -3.31
C SER A 361 -0.59 1.05 -2.96
N GLY A 362 -0.15 1.83 -3.96
CA GLY A 362 0.62 3.06 -3.71
C GLY A 362 2.09 2.81 -3.32
N VAL A 363 2.55 1.56 -3.37
CA VAL A 363 3.92 1.18 -3.00
C VAL A 363 4.85 1.46 -4.19
N LEU A 364 5.99 2.10 -3.93
CA LEU A 364 7.03 2.25 -4.94
C LEU A 364 7.98 1.05 -4.89
N ARG A 365 7.98 0.24 -5.95
CA ARG A 365 8.98 -0.81 -6.14
C ARG A 365 10.26 -0.23 -6.72
N VAL A 366 11.39 -0.53 -6.09
CA VAL A 366 12.76 -0.20 -6.57
C VAL A 366 13.56 -1.46 -6.89
N SER A 367 14.75 -1.29 -7.48
CA SER A 367 15.55 -2.40 -8.01
C SER A 367 16.82 -2.71 -7.22
N ASN A 368 17.32 -1.78 -6.41
CA ASN A 368 18.50 -1.97 -5.59
C ASN A 368 18.40 -1.16 -4.28
N VAL A 369 19.42 -1.30 -3.42
CA VAL A 369 19.47 -0.64 -2.10
C VAL A 369 19.72 0.86 -2.23
N ASP A 370 20.50 1.29 -3.22
CA ASP A 370 20.79 2.71 -3.47
C ASP A 370 19.51 3.46 -3.84
N ASP A 371 18.68 2.91 -4.73
CA ASP A 371 17.36 3.45 -5.08
C ASP A 371 16.42 3.46 -3.86
N LEU A 372 16.48 2.44 -2.99
CA LEU A 372 15.64 2.33 -1.80
C LEU A 372 15.86 3.49 -0.84
N PHE A 373 17.13 3.79 -0.53
CA PHE A 373 17.48 4.91 0.33
C PHE A 373 17.42 6.26 -0.40
N GLY A 374 17.90 6.31 -1.65
CA GLY A 374 17.93 7.53 -2.46
C GLY A 374 16.54 8.12 -2.68
N VAL A 375 15.56 7.32 -3.10
CA VAL A 375 14.19 7.82 -3.28
C VAL A 375 13.57 8.24 -1.94
N THR A 376 13.82 7.49 -0.87
CA THR A 376 13.33 7.83 0.47
C THR A 376 13.84 9.19 0.93
N GLU A 377 15.14 9.45 0.72
CA GLU A 377 15.77 10.72 1.07
C GLU A 377 15.21 11.88 0.24
N ILE A 378 15.02 11.67 -1.07
CA ILE A 378 14.48 12.70 -1.96
C ILE A 378 13.05 13.06 -1.56
N LEU A 379 12.18 12.07 -1.28
CA LEU A 379 10.80 12.31 -0.86
C LEU A 379 10.69 13.09 0.45
N ALA A 380 11.72 13.03 1.30
CA ALA A 380 11.77 13.81 2.53
C ALA A 380 12.16 15.28 2.31
N LYS A 381 12.81 15.60 1.18
CA LYS A 381 13.45 16.89 0.94
C LYS A 381 12.86 17.68 -0.24
N GLN A 382 12.24 16.99 -1.21
CA GLN A 382 11.76 17.56 -2.45
C GLN A 382 10.26 17.33 -2.64
N PRO A 383 9.54 18.24 -3.32
CA PRO A 383 8.17 18.00 -3.72
C PRO A 383 8.08 16.88 -4.75
N ARG A 384 6.87 16.36 -4.96
CA ARG A 384 6.62 15.32 -5.96
C ARG A 384 6.39 15.93 -7.34
N PRO A 385 6.95 15.35 -8.41
CA PRO A 385 6.67 15.80 -9.77
C PRO A 385 5.19 15.53 -10.10
N GLN A 386 4.53 16.48 -10.78
CA GLN A 386 3.12 16.36 -11.19
C GLN A 386 2.95 15.57 -12.50
N GLY A 387 4.00 15.51 -13.30
CA GLY A 387 4.07 14.73 -14.54
C GLY A 387 5.46 14.13 -14.74
N ASN A 388 5.71 13.61 -15.93
CA ASN A 388 6.95 12.90 -16.27
C ASN A 388 7.92 13.73 -17.11
N LYS A 389 7.69 15.05 -17.24
CA LYS A 389 8.51 15.94 -18.07
C LYS A 389 9.64 16.62 -17.29
N LEU A 390 10.89 16.22 -17.54
CA LEU A 390 12.09 16.79 -16.92
C LEU A 390 12.73 17.84 -17.84
N CYS A 391 13.09 19.00 -17.29
CA CYS A 391 14.02 19.93 -17.94
C CYS A 391 15.44 19.67 -17.44
N ILE A 392 16.38 19.46 -18.36
CA ILE A 392 17.80 19.25 -18.04
C ILE A 392 18.55 20.53 -18.37
N VAL A 393 19.14 21.19 -17.38
CA VAL A 393 20.01 22.36 -17.55
C VAL A 393 21.45 21.91 -17.37
N THR A 394 22.32 22.15 -18.34
CA THR A 394 23.71 21.65 -18.31
C THR A 394 24.70 22.67 -18.86
N ASN A 395 25.93 22.73 -18.34
CA ASN A 395 27.03 23.46 -18.98
C ASN A 395 27.84 22.61 -19.98
N ALA A 396 27.43 21.36 -20.19
CA ALA A 396 28.08 20.45 -21.12
C ALA A 396 27.06 19.50 -21.77
N GLY A 397 27.05 19.45 -23.10
CA GLY A 397 26.12 18.61 -23.86
C GLY A 397 26.21 17.10 -23.56
N GLY A 398 27.42 16.54 -23.41
CA GLY A 398 27.62 15.09 -23.19
C GLY A 398 26.84 14.52 -21.99
N PRO A 399 27.02 15.07 -20.77
CA PRO A 399 26.20 14.73 -19.61
C PRO A 399 24.69 14.91 -19.81
N GLY A 400 24.27 15.92 -20.57
CA GLY A 400 22.86 16.14 -20.91
C GLY A 400 22.27 14.99 -21.72
N VAL A 401 23.03 14.43 -22.67
CA VAL A 401 22.63 13.25 -23.44
C VAL A 401 22.50 12.02 -22.55
N LEU A 402 23.45 11.79 -21.63
CA LEU A 402 23.38 10.67 -20.66
C LEU A 402 22.12 10.74 -19.78
N ALA A 403 21.76 11.94 -19.30
CA ALA A 403 20.50 12.13 -18.58
C ALA A 403 19.28 11.86 -19.47
N CYS A 404 19.30 12.31 -20.73
CA CYS A 404 18.19 12.11 -21.67
C CYS A 404 17.92 10.62 -21.91
N ASP A 405 18.95 9.84 -22.24
CA ASP A 405 18.81 8.41 -22.50
C ASP A 405 18.24 7.68 -21.27
N ALA A 406 18.84 7.93 -20.10
CA ALA A 406 18.38 7.34 -18.85
C ALA A 406 16.94 7.75 -18.46
N LEU A 407 16.54 9.00 -18.74
CA LEU A 407 15.19 9.48 -18.49
C LEU A 407 14.16 8.70 -19.32
N VAL A 408 14.39 8.59 -20.63
CA VAL A 408 13.49 7.94 -21.59
C VAL A 408 13.41 6.42 -21.32
N GLU A 409 14.54 5.77 -21.05
CA GLU A 409 14.58 4.34 -20.69
C GLU A 409 13.76 4.02 -19.44
N ASN A 410 13.64 4.97 -18.51
CA ASN A 410 12.88 4.81 -17.27
C ASN A 410 11.45 5.38 -17.36
N GLY A 411 10.96 5.72 -18.56
CA GLY A 411 9.57 6.16 -18.79
C GLY A 411 9.30 7.66 -18.55
N GLY A 412 10.35 8.45 -18.34
CA GLY A 412 10.27 9.90 -18.33
C GLY A 412 10.29 10.49 -19.75
N ALA A 413 10.04 11.78 -19.86
CA ALA A 413 10.12 12.53 -21.11
C ALA A 413 10.82 13.87 -20.89
N LEU A 414 11.45 14.41 -21.93
CA LEU A 414 11.95 15.78 -21.88
C LEU A 414 10.76 16.76 -21.91
N ALA A 415 10.86 17.84 -21.14
CA ALA A 415 9.92 18.94 -21.21
C ALA A 415 10.08 19.71 -22.54
N ASP A 416 8.96 19.98 -23.20
CA ASP A 416 8.86 20.89 -24.35
C ASP A 416 8.72 22.32 -23.79
N LEU A 417 9.80 23.11 -23.83
CA LEU A 417 9.77 24.48 -23.31
C LEU A 417 8.76 25.33 -24.08
N SER A 418 8.00 26.16 -23.36
CA SER A 418 7.08 27.10 -23.97
C SER A 418 7.82 28.17 -24.77
N GLU A 419 7.15 28.71 -25.80
CA GLU A 419 7.71 29.80 -26.62
C GLU A 419 8.07 31.02 -25.76
N GLU A 420 7.30 31.30 -24.70
CA GLU A 420 7.57 32.37 -23.73
C GLU A 420 8.89 32.14 -22.98
N THR A 421 9.12 30.94 -22.45
CA THR A 421 10.36 30.59 -21.76
C THR A 421 11.55 30.66 -22.71
N VAL A 422 11.43 30.12 -23.93
CA VAL A 422 12.52 30.20 -24.93
C VAL A 422 12.85 31.66 -25.27
N ALA A 423 11.83 32.52 -25.43
CA ALA A 423 12.03 33.93 -25.67
C ALA A 423 12.68 34.67 -24.47
N GLU A 424 12.38 34.28 -23.24
CA GLU A 424 13.03 34.82 -22.03
C GLU A 424 14.51 34.40 -21.97
N LEU A 425 14.80 33.12 -22.18
CA LEU A 425 16.15 32.56 -22.20
C LEU A 425 17.03 33.25 -23.26
N ASN A 426 16.48 33.50 -24.45
CA ASN A 426 17.18 34.19 -25.55
C ASN A 426 17.63 35.62 -25.22
N ARG A 427 17.11 36.25 -24.15
CA ARG A 427 17.52 37.62 -23.78
C ARG A 427 18.87 37.69 -23.08
N PHE A 428 19.28 36.61 -22.41
CA PHE A 428 20.50 36.62 -21.58
C PHE A 428 21.44 35.44 -21.85
N LEU A 429 20.96 34.35 -22.45
CA LEU A 429 21.85 33.26 -22.88
C LEU A 429 22.60 33.63 -24.16
N PRO A 430 23.86 33.16 -24.33
CA PRO A 430 24.60 33.33 -25.57
C PRO A 430 23.88 32.70 -26.76
N GLU A 431 23.98 33.29 -27.95
CA GLU A 431 23.26 32.84 -29.18
C GLU A 431 23.41 31.34 -29.48
N HIS A 432 24.53 30.73 -29.09
CA HIS A 432 24.87 29.33 -29.34
C HIS A 432 24.34 28.32 -28.32
N TRP A 433 23.51 28.72 -27.35
CA TRP A 433 22.85 27.75 -26.47
C TRP A 433 21.95 26.79 -27.29
N SER A 434 21.54 25.65 -26.72
CA SER A 434 20.91 24.57 -27.50
C SER A 434 19.51 24.88 -28.10
N HIS A 435 18.86 25.97 -27.70
CA HIS A 435 17.47 26.33 -28.07
C HIS A 435 16.43 25.23 -27.80
N GLY A 436 16.72 24.33 -26.87
CA GLY A 436 15.87 23.17 -26.57
C GLY A 436 16.20 22.51 -25.23
N ASN A 437 15.74 21.27 -25.07
CA ASN A 437 15.97 20.45 -23.89
C ASN A 437 16.68 19.14 -24.35
N PRO A 438 17.87 18.79 -23.84
CA PRO A 438 18.64 19.47 -22.79
C PRO A 438 19.05 20.91 -23.12
N LEU A 439 18.93 21.78 -22.13
CA LEU A 439 19.25 23.20 -22.16
C LEU A 439 20.76 23.35 -21.85
N ASP A 440 21.57 23.41 -22.91
CA ASP A 440 23.03 23.58 -22.81
C ASP A 440 23.36 25.08 -22.73
N ILE A 441 23.74 25.53 -21.53
CA ILE A 441 24.13 26.91 -21.24
C ILE A 441 25.63 27.18 -21.46
N LEU A 442 26.34 26.27 -22.13
CA LEU A 442 27.76 26.34 -22.50
C LEU A 442 28.74 26.21 -21.32
N GLY A 443 29.95 25.74 -21.62
CA GLY A 443 30.96 25.38 -20.61
C GLY A 443 31.52 26.55 -19.79
N ASP A 444 31.41 27.79 -20.28
CA ASP A 444 31.85 29.02 -19.60
C ASP A 444 30.81 29.59 -18.62
N ALA A 445 29.70 28.86 -18.38
CA ALA A 445 28.58 29.31 -17.55
C ALA A 445 29.00 29.73 -16.12
N GLN A 446 28.74 31.00 -15.81
CA GLN A 446 28.93 31.59 -14.49
C GLN A 446 27.69 31.40 -13.59
N PRO A 447 27.79 31.58 -12.26
CA PRO A 447 26.68 31.39 -11.32
C PRO A 447 25.38 32.12 -11.70
N ASP A 448 25.47 33.37 -12.18
CA ASP A 448 24.30 34.15 -12.60
C ASP A 448 23.53 33.51 -13.77
N ARG A 449 24.25 32.82 -14.68
CA ARG A 449 23.66 32.12 -15.83
C ARG A 449 22.82 30.93 -15.37
N TYR A 450 23.26 30.22 -14.32
CA TYR A 450 22.48 29.15 -13.68
C TYR A 450 21.26 29.72 -12.95
N ASN A 451 21.43 30.79 -12.16
CA ASN A 451 20.34 31.42 -11.40
C ASN A 451 19.19 31.89 -12.31
N GLN A 452 19.52 32.66 -13.36
CA GLN A 452 18.53 33.21 -14.29
C GLN A 452 17.83 32.09 -15.08
N THR A 453 18.61 31.15 -15.64
CA THR A 453 18.04 29.98 -16.36
C THR A 453 17.08 29.19 -15.48
N LEU A 454 17.46 28.91 -14.23
CA LEU A 454 16.63 28.13 -13.32
C LEU A 454 15.32 28.87 -12.98
N LYS A 455 15.39 30.18 -12.74
CA LYS A 455 14.21 31.02 -12.47
C LYS A 455 13.22 31.03 -13.65
N SER A 456 13.69 31.03 -14.90
CA SER A 456 12.82 30.98 -16.08
C SER A 456 12.21 29.58 -16.26
N VAL A 457 13.03 28.53 -16.21
CA VAL A 457 12.60 27.13 -16.42
C VAL A 457 11.63 26.65 -15.32
N MET A 458 11.86 27.02 -14.06
CA MET A 458 10.97 26.63 -12.97
C MET A 458 9.56 27.24 -13.09
N LYS A 459 9.39 28.36 -13.81
CA LYS A 459 8.08 28.96 -14.08
C LYS A 459 7.33 28.31 -15.24
N ASP A 460 8.02 27.61 -16.13
CA ASP A 460 7.44 27.06 -17.36
C ASP A 460 6.35 26.01 -17.06
N PRO A 461 5.11 26.13 -17.56
CA PRO A 461 4.02 25.22 -17.25
C PRO A 461 4.22 23.78 -17.78
N ASN A 462 5.11 23.57 -18.75
CA ASN A 462 5.38 22.26 -19.35
C ASN A 462 6.49 21.47 -18.64
N VAL A 463 7.09 22.05 -17.59
CA VAL A 463 8.20 21.46 -16.82
C VAL A 463 7.67 20.90 -15.49
N ASP A 464 7.83 19.60 -15.26
CA ASP A 464 7.41 18.92 -14.02
C ASP A 464 8.55 18.77 -13.00
N GLY A 465 9.80 18.98 -13.41
CA GLY A 465 10.98 18.96 -12.56
C GLY A 465 12.21 19.45 -13.32
N VAL A 466 13.27 19.79 -12.58
CA VAL A 466 14.53 20.29 -13.18
C VAL A 466 15.73 19.49 -12.68
N LEU A 467 16.59 19.07 -13.59
CA LEU A 467 17.91 18.51 -13.31
C LEU A 467 18.99 19.51 -13.76
N VAL A 468 19.77 20.02 -12.80
CA VAL A 468 20.91 20.90 -13.09
C VAL A 468 22.20 20.08 -13.09
N ILE A 469 22.94 20.11 -14.18
CA ILE A 469 24.22 19.43 -14.36
C ILE A 469 25.34 20.46 -14.41
N LEU A 470 26.41 20.18 -13.69
CA LEU A 470 27.64 20.95 -13.72
C LEU A 470 28.82 20.01 -13.91
N THR A 471 29.66 20.32 -14.88
CA THR A 471 31.00 19.75 -15.03
C THR A 471 32.04 20.81 -14.68
N PRO A 472 33.13 20.46 -13.98
CA PRO A 472 34.19 21.39 -13.66
C PRO A 472 34.90 21.82 -14.95
N GLN A 473 35.01 23.13 -15.14
CA GLN A 473 35.84 23.78 -16.16
C GLN A 473 36.79 24.75 -15.44
N SER A 474 37.82 25.24 -16.12
CA SER A 474 38.82 26.13 -15.51
C SER A 474 38.23 27.43 -14.92
N MET A 475 37.06 27.87 -15.40
CA MET A 475 36.39 29.10 -14.97
C MET A 475 35.15 28.85 -14.09
N THR A 476 34.85 27.59 -13.75
CA THR A 476 33.67 27.21 -12.98
C THR A 476 33.99 27.28 -11.49
N HIS A 477 33.10 27.91 -10.71
CA HIS A 477 33.17 27.96 -9.25
C HIS A 477 32.01 27.16 -8.65
N PRO A 478 32.17 25.85 -8.36
CA PRO A 478 31.05 25.00 -7.97
C PRO A 478 30.30 25.47 -6.71
N LEU A 479 30.99 26.03 -5.72
CA LEU A 479 30.32 26.55 -4.53
C LEU A 479 29.41 27.74 -4.86
N ASP A 480 29.90 28.69 -5.65
CA ASP A 480 29.12 29.88 -6.03
C ASP A 480 27.91 29.50 -6.91
N VAL A 481 28.08 28.51 -7.80
CA VAL A 481 26.97 27.96 -8.59
C VAL A 481 25.95 27.26 -7.68
N ALA A 482 26.40 26.52 -6.67
CA ALA A 482 25.50 25.91 -5.69
C ALA A 482 24.66 26.96 -4.95
N ASP A 483 25.27 28.05 -4.48
CA ASP A 483 24.57 29.15 -3.82
C ASP A 483 23.55 29.83 -4.76
N ALA A 484 23.94 30.05 -6.01
CA ALA A 484 23.07 30.60 -7.05
C ALA A 484 21.85 29.71 -7.36
N ILE A 485 22.04 28.38 -7.39
CA ILE A 485 20.95 27.40 -7.55
C ILE A 485 20.01 27.44 -6.33
N VAL A 486 20.57 27.47 -5.11
CA VAL A 486 19.79 27.53 -3.87
C VAL A 486 18.91 28.78 -3.86
N GLU A 487 19.47 29.94 -4.19
CA GLU A 487 18.73 31.19 -4.27
C GLU A 487 17.60 31.12 -5.31
N ALA A 488 17.90 30.60 -6.51
CA ALA A 488 16.93 30.48 -7.58
C ALA A 488 15.81 29.46 -7.30
N SER A 489 16.06 28.45 -6.46
CA SER A 489 15.06 27.42 -6.11
C SER A 489 13.98 27.89 -5.13
N GLN A 490 14.18 29.05 -4.49
CA GLN A 490 13.26 29.55 -3.46
C GLN A 490 11.91 29.94 -4.07
N GLY A 491 10.82 29.49 -3.44
CA GLY A 491 9.44 29.85 -3.83
C GLY A 491 8.83 28.99 -4.94
N PHE A 492 9.53 27.96 -5.43
CA PHE A 492 9.01 27.04 -6.43
C PHE A 492 8.55 25.70 -5.83
N SER A 493 7.53 25.10 -6.46
CA SER A 493 6.89 23.86 -5.99
C SER A 493 7.29 22.61 -6.78
N LYS A 494 8.27 22.72 -7.69
CA LYS A 494 8.74 21.63 -8.57
C LYS A 494 10.02 21.01 -8.00
N PRO A 495 10.23 19.69 -8.14
CA PRO A 495 11.44 19.05 -7.66
C PRO A 495 12.67 19.53 -8.44
N LEU A 496 13.75 19.77 -7.69
CA LEU A 496 15.05 20.15 -8.20
C LEU A 496 16.09 19.09 -7.85
N PHE A 497 16.80 18.62 -8.86
CA PHE A 497 17.91 17.69 -8.74
C PHE A 497 19.17 18.35 -9.25
N CYS A 498 20.32 17.92 -8.74
CA CYS A 498 21.60 18.45 -9.16
C CYS A 498 22.59 17.31 -9.35
N CYS A 499 23.41 17.43 -10.38
CA CYS A 499 24.50 16.52 -10.67
C CYS A 499 25.74 17.35 -10.96
N PHE A 500 26.49 17.67 -9.90
CA PHE A 500 27.81 18.24 -10.04
C PHE A 500 28.78 17.10 -10.27
N MET A 501 29.11 16.80 -11.52
CA MET A 501 29.93 15.66 -11.90
C MET A 501 31.41 15.93 -11.61
N GLY A 502 32.08 15.03 -10.91
CA GLY A 502 33.49 15.18 -10.54
C GLY A 502 33.79 14.67 -9.13
N GLY A 503 35.03 14.94 -8.70
CA GLY A 503 35.55 14.60 -7.38
C GLY A 503 35.77 15.85 -6.52
N GLU A 504 37.02 16.12 -6.15
CA GLU A 504 37.40 17.13 -5.15
C GLU A 504 36.92 18.56 -5.49
N ASP A 505 37.05 18.99 -6.75
CA ASP A 505 36.71 20.37 -7.16
C ASP A 505 35.24 20.73 -6.95
N VAL A 506 34.33 19.75 -7.10
CA VAL A 506 32.88 19.97 -7.01
C VAL A 506 32.31 19.65 -5.61
N GLU A 507 33.09 19.00 -4.75
CA GLU A 507 32.67 18.56 -3.42
C GLU A 507 32.19 19.70 -2.51
N PRO A 508 32.80 20.90 -2.49
CA PRO A 508 32.26 22.03 -1.74
C PRO A 508 30.82 22.40 -2.16
N GLY A 509 30.54 22.47 -3.47
CA GLY A 509 29.21 22.76 -4.00
C GLY A 509 28.19 21.67 -3.67
N ARG A 510 28.59 20.38 -3.79
CA ARG A 510 27.74 19.25 -3.40
C ARG A 510 27.32 19.32 -1.94
N ARG A 511 28.27 19.60 -1.04
CA ARG A 511 27.99 19.69 0.41
C ARG A 511 27.02 20.83 0.73
N GLU A 512 27.16 21.98 0.08
CA GLU A 512 26.23 23.10 0.30
C GLU A 512 24.82 22.75 -0.18
N LEU A 513 24.69 22.18 -1.39
CA LEU A 513 23.38 21.75 -1.91
C LEU A 513 22.72 20.69 -1.01
N ALA A 514 23.49 19.70 -0.56
CA ALA A 514 23.00 18.65 0.35
C ALA A 514 22.54 19.24 1.70
N ARG A 515 23.28 20.22 2.24
CA ARG A 515 22.93 20.95 3.47
C ARG A 515 21.61 21.72 3.32
N ARG A 516 21.30 22.21 2.12
CA ARG A 516 20.06 22.92 1.78
C ARG A 516 18.90 22.00 1.36
N GLY A 517 19.12 20.69 1.36
CA GLY A 517 18.09 19.71 1.01
C GLY A 517 17.88 19.52 -0.50
N ILE A 518 18.83 19.93 -1.35
CA ILE A 518 18.79 19.69 -2.79
C ILE A 518 19.56 18.39 -3.10
N PRO A 519 18.89 17.34 -3.60
CA PRO A 519 19.51 16.05 -3.91
C PRO A 519 20.68 16.18 -4.88
N GLN A 520 21.82 15.56 -4.53
CA GLN A 520 23.02 15.51 -5.35
C GLN A 520 23.26 14.10 -5.87
N PHE A 521 23.67 14.01 -7.12
CA PHE A 521 24.05 12.75 -7.75
C PHE A 521 25.46 12.82 -8.30
N LEU A 522 26.15 11.68 -8.24
CA LEU A 522 27.46 11.53 -8.84
C LEU A 522 27.41 11.61 -10.37
N PHE A 523 26.36 11.01 -10.94
CA PHE A 523 26.16 10.88 -12.38
C PHE A 523 24.71 11.23 -12.78
N PRO A 524 24.51 11.78 -13.99
CA PRO A 524 23.24 12.36 -14.40
C PRO A 524 22.16 11.32 -14.72
N ASP A 525 22.56 10.11 -15.12
CA ASP A 525 21.70 8.95 -15.35
C ASP A 525 20.97 8.52 -14.07
N ALA A 526 21.68 8.52 -12.93
CA ALA A 526 21.08 8.23 -11.63
C ALA A 526 20.03 9.28 -11.27
N ALA A 527 20.29 10.57 -11.50
CA ALA A 527 19.35 11.65 -11.22
C ALA A 527 18.08 11.53 -12.07
N ALA A 528 18.24 11.31 -13.38
CA ALA A 528 17.14 11.12 -14.32
C ALA A 528 16.26 9.90 -13.95
N LYS A 529 16.89 8.77 -13.60
CA LYS A 529 16.19 7.57 -13.11
C LYS A 529 15.38 7.86 -11.85
N HIS A 530 15.95 8.58 -10.88
CA HIS A 530 15.26 8.91 -9.63
C HIS A 530 14.05 9.84 -9.86
N PHE A 531 14.14 10.78 -10.80
CA PHE A 531 12.98 11.58 -11.21
C PHE A 531 11.84 10.69 -11.74
N SER A 532 12.14 9.74 -12.62
CA SER A 532 11.14 8.79 -13.14
C SER A 532 10.54 7.91 -12.03
N LEU A 533 11.34 7.47 -11.05
CA LEU A 533 10.84 6.73 -9.88
C LEU A 533 9.89 7.57 -9.02
N LEU A 534 10.17 8.86 -8.81
CA LEU A 534 9.28 9.77 -8.09
C LEU A 534 7.97 10.04 -8.84
N HIS A 535 8.03 10.14 -10.15
CA HIS A 535 6.83 10.23 -10.98
C HIS A 535 6.00 8.94 -10.90
N LYS A 536 6.64 7.76 -10.96
CA LYS A 536 5.96 6.47 -10.75
C LYS A 536 5.31 6.39 -9.38
N TYR A 537 6.00 6.85 -8.32
CA TYR A 537 5.41 6.94 -6.98
C TYR A 537 4.18 7.84 -6.95
N SER A 538 4.25 9.03 -7.57
CA SER A 538 3.13 9.97 -7.64
C SER A 538 1.93 9.36 -8.35
N THR A 539 2.15 8.69 -9.48
CA THR A 539 1.12 7.97 -10.23
C THR A 539 0.49 6.84 -9.40
N ASN A 540 1.30 6.09 -8.63
CA ASN A 540 0.81 5.03 -7.75
C ASN A 540 -0.10 5.61 -6.65
N ILE A 541 0.28 6.74 -6.05
CA ILE A 541 -0.54 7.44 -5.04
C ILE A 541 -1.83 7.97 -5.65
N ASP A 542 -1.78 8.55 -6.84
CA ASP A 542 -2.97 9.07 -7.53
C ASP A 542 -3.95 7.94 -7.87
N SER A 543 -3.44 6.75 -8.17
CA SER A 543 -4.27 5.55 -8.40
C SER A 543 -5.12 5.13 -7.20
N LEU A 544 -4.67 5.44 -5.98
CA LEU A 544 -5.43 5.14 -4.76
C LEU A 544 -6.70 6.01 -4.66
N PHE A 545 -6.66 7.25 -5.14
CA PHE A 545 -7.83 8.15 -5.12
C PHE A 545 -8.87 7.81 -6.18
N GLN A 546 -8.42 7.17 -7.25
CA GLN A 546 -9.30 6.85 -8.37
C GLN A 546 -10.18 5.62 -8.07
N ASN A 547 -10.00 4.99 -6.90
CA ASN A 547 -10.94 4.04 -6.31
C ASN A 547 -12.12 4.71 -5.60
N ALA A 548 -13.11 5.17 -6.36
CA ALA A 548 -14.54 5.12 -5.99
C ALA A 548 -15.36 5.90 -7.03
N GLY A 549 -15.38 5.41 -8.26
CA GLY A 549 -16.34 5.84 -9.27
C GLY A 549 -17.09 4.63 -9.76
N LEU A 550 -18.35 4.48 -9.32
CA LEU A 550 -19.28 3.53 -9.91
C LEU A 550 -19.23 3.62 -11.44
N ILE A 551 -19.43 2.46 -12.07
CA ILE A 551 -20.07 2.34 -13.38
C ILE A 551 -21.19 3.40 -13.43
N PRO A 552 -21.12 4.42 -14.31
CA PRO A 552 -22.24 5.31 -14.53
C PRO A 552 -23.45 4.43 -14.83
N ASN A 553 -24.41 4.41 -13.90
CA ASN A 553 -25.58 3.57 -14.04
C ASN A 553 -26.43 4.17 -15.16
N ARG A 554 -26.45 3.51 -16.32
CA ARG A 554 -27.60 3.59 -17.24
C ARG A 554 -28.15 2.22 -17.65
N LYS A 555 -27.73 1.15 -16.94
CA LYS A 555 -28.37 -0.17 -16.74
C LYS A 555 -27.36 -1.04 -16.00
N ALA A 556 -27.47 -1.09 -14.68
CA ALA A 556 -26.67 -2.00 -13.87
C ALA A 556 -26.85 -3.42 -14.40
N ILE A 557 -25.79 -4.24 -14.40
CA ILE A 557 -25.96 -5.69 -14.60
C ILE A 557 -26.93 -6.15 -13.51
N GLU A 558 -28.08 -6.63 -13.97
CA GLU A 558 -29.21 -6.99 -13.14
C GLU A 558 -28.86 -8.26 -12.34
N GLU A 559 -29.34 -8.35 -11.10
CA GLU A 559 -29.06 -9.49 -10.22
C GLU A 559 -29.43 -10.83 -10.89
N GLN A 560 -30.49 -10.83 -11.69
CA GLN A 560 -30.92 -11.98 -12.49
C GLN A 560 -29.87 -12.49 -13.47
N HIS A 561 -29.04 -11.62 -14.05
CA HIS A 561 -27.95 -12.03 -14.94
C HIS A 561 -26.83 -12.72 -14.16
N ILE A 562 -26.52 -12.25 -12.95
CA ILE A 562 -25.52 -12.86 -12.08
C ILE A 562 -25.96 -14.28 -11.69
N ILE A 563 -27.24 -14.43 -11.33
CA ILE A 563 -27.84 -15.72 -11.00
C ILE A 563 -27.80 -16.67 -12.21
N LYS A 564 -28.23 -16.21 -13.39
CA LYS A 564 -28.21 -17.02 -14.60
C LYS A 564 -26.79 -17.48 -14.99
N VAL A 565 -25.79 -16.61 -14.84
CA VAL A 565 -24.39 -17.02 -15.03
C VAL A 565 -23.99 -18.09 -14.03
N ARG A 566 -24.35 -17.95 -12.75
CA ARG A 566 -24.08 -18.97 -11.73
C ARG A 566 -24.76 -20.31 -12.04
N GLU A 567 -25.96 -20.30 -12.61
CA GLU A 567 -26.64 -21.52 -13.07
C GLU A 567 -25.85 -22.22 -14.17
N ILE A 568 -25.41 -21.49 -15.22
CA ILE A 568 -24.58 -22.05 -16.31
C ILE A 568 -23.30 -22.69 -15.74
N LEU A 569 -22.61 -21.97 -14.85
CA LEU A 569 -21.37 -22.45 -14.21
C LEU A 569 -21.60 -23.69 -13.34
N THR A 570 -22.72 -23.74 -12.62
CA THR A 570 -23.08 -24.85 -11.74
C THR A 570 -23.47 -26.09 -12.54
N THR A 571 -24.24 -25.93 -13.61
CA THR A 571 -24.61 -27.02 -14.53
C THR A 571 -23.37 -27.68 -15.12
N ALA A 572 -22.44 -26.90 -15.66
CA ALA A 572 -21.19 -27.44 -16.21
C ALA A 572 -20.37 -28.22 -15.16
N ARG A 573 -20.27 -27.70 -13.93
CA ARG A 573 -19.57 -28.39 -12.83
C ARG A 573 -20.27 -29.67 -12.38
N ASN A 574 -21.60 -29.69 -12.35
CA ASN A 574 -22.39 -30.89 -12.01
C ASN A 574 -22.22 -31.99 -13.06
N GLU A 575 -21.96 -31.62 -14.31
CA GLU A 575 -21.62 -32.52 -15.42
C GLU A 575 -20.11 -32.88 -15.47
N GLU A 576 -19.34 -32.51 -14.44
CA GLU A 576 -17.88 -32.68 -14.36
C GLU A 576 -17.10 -32.02 -15.52
N ARG A 577 -17.70 -31.01 -16.17
CA ARG A 577 -17.07 -30.20 -17.22
C ARG A 577 -16.45 -28.94 -16.64
N TYR A 578 -15.12 -28.85 -16.69
CA TYR A 578 -14.35 -27.69 -16.20
C TYR A 578 -13.92 -26.71 -17.30
N THR A 579 -14.32 -26.97 -18.54
CA THR A 579 -14.18 -26.03 -19.66
C THR A 579 -15.56 -25.79 -20.24
N LEU A 580 -15.98 -24.53 -20.32
CA LEU A 580 -17.23 -24.17 -20.99
C LEU A 580 -17.06 -24.28 -22.51
N SER A 581 -18.15 -24.63 -23.19
CA SER A 581 -18.22 -24.50 -24.65
C SER A 581 -18.10 -23.04 -25.08
N GLU A 582 -17.78 -22.80 -26.35
CA GLU A 582 -17.74 -21.44 -26.93
C GLU A 582 -19.11 -20.75 -26.80
N HIS A 583 -20.21 -21.50 -26.93
CA HIS A 583 -21.56 -20.97 -26.79
C HIS A 583 -21.84 -20.48 -25.35
N GLU A 584 -21.59 -21.33 -24.35
CA GLU A 584 -21.75 -20.98 -22.92
C GLU A 584 -20.82 -19.81 -22.54
N SER A 585 -19.56 -19.84 -22.99
CA SER A 585 -18.58 -18.78 -22.76
C SER A 585 -19.08 -17.43 -23.30
N LYS A 586 -19.57 -17.40 -24.54
CA LYS A 586 -20.14 -16.19 -25.17
C LYS A 586 -21.45 -15.75 -24.53
N GLU A 587 -22.28 -16.67 -24.03
CA GLU A 587 -23.52 -16.34 -23.33
C GLU A 587 -23.24 -15.58 -22.03
N ILE A 588 -22.28 -16.06 -21.22
CA ILE A 588 -21.87 -15.39 -19.99
C ILE A 588 -21.37 -13.97 -20.28
N LEU A 589 -20.55 -13.78 -21.32
CA LEU A 589 -20.09 -12.45 -21.74
C LEU A 589 -21.26 -11.53 -22.13
N ARG A 590 -22.25 -12.03 -22.88
CA ARG A 590 -23.45 -11.26 -23.26
C ARG A 590 -24.29 -10.85 -22.05
N LEU A 591 -24.44 -11.72 -21.05
CA LEU A 591 -25.16 -11.41 -19.79
C LEU A 591 -24.50 -10.28 -19.01
N TYR A 592 -23.18 -10.10 -19.15
CA TYR A 592 -22.43 -8.97 -18.61
C TYR A 592 -22.35 -7.77 -19.57
N GLY A 593 -23.05 -7.82 -20.71
CA GLY A 593 -23.14 -6.75 -21.70
C GLY A 593 -21.93 -6.64 -22.61
N ILE A 594 -21.15 -7.70 -22.80
CA ILE A 594 -20.03 -7.74 -23.74
C ILE A 594 -20.53 -8.33 -25.05
N ASN A 595 -20.39 -7.59 -26.14
CA ASN A 595 -20.85 -8.04 -27.45
C ASN A 595 -20.02 -9.24 -27.93
N THR A 596 -20.71 -10.26 -28.42
CA THR A 596 -20.10 -11.47 -29.00
C THR A 596 -20.72 -11.72 -30.37
N THR A 597 -20.01 -12.46 -31.23
CA THR A 597 -20.59 -12.87 -32.52
C THR A 597 -21.84 -13.73 -32.31
N GLN A 598 -22.89 -13.47 -33.11
CA GLN A 598 -24.06 -14.32 -33.12
C GLN A 598 -23.72 -15.63 -33.82
N SER A 599 -23.72 -16.71 -33.06
CA SER A 599 -23.39 -18.05 -33.53
C SER A 599 -24.61 -18.95 -33.47
N LYS A 600 -24.88 -19.71 -34.55
CA LYS A 600 -25.84 -20.81 -34.55
C LYS A 600 -25.10 -22.15 -34.54
N LEU A 601 -25.52 -23.08 -33.71
CA LEU A 601 -24.95 -24.43 -33.64
C LEU A 601 -25.65 -25.32 -34.66
N ALA A 602 -24.91 -25.84 -35.63
CA ALA A 602 -25.35 -26.83 -36.60
C ALA A 602 -24.72 -28.18 -36.31
N THR A 603 -25.54 -29.21 -36.21
CA THR A 603 -25.10 -30.61 -36.03
C THR A 603 -25.05 -31.36 -37.36
N THR A 604 -25.71 -30.84 -38.39
CA THR A 604 -25.71 -31.38 -39.76
C THR A 604 -25.23 -30.35 -40.78
N VAL A 605 -24.85 -30.84 -41.98
CA VAL A 605 -24.45 -29.97 -43.10
C VAL A 605 -25.63 -29.10 -43.54
N GLU A 606 -26.84 -29.67 -43.57
CA GLU A 606 -28.06 -28.99 -43.99
C GLU A 606 -28.39 -27.81 -43.07
N GLU A 607 -28.28 -28.01 -41.74
CA GLU A 607 -28.43 -26.95 -40.75
C GLU A 607 -27.35 -25.87 -40.93
N ALA A 608 -26.10 -26.26 -41.19
CA ALA A 608 -24.99 -25.32 -41.34
C ALA A 608 -25.19 -24.40 -42.55
N VAL A 609 -25.65 -24.96 -43.68
CA VAL A 609 -25.99 -24.21 -44.89
C VAL A 609 -27.20 -23.31 -44.64
N GLN A 610 -28.26 -23.82 -44.02
CA GLN A 610 -29.44 -23.02 -43.70
C GLN A 610 -29.07 -21.80 -42.86
N TYR A 611 -28.27 -21.98 -41.80
CA TYR A 611 -27.84 -20.89 -40.96
C TYR A 611 -26.91 -19.91 -41.68
N ALA A 612 -26.07 -20.40 -42.60
CA ALA A 612 -25.23 -19.52 -43.42
C ALA A 612 -26.06 -18.64 -44.35
N ASP A 613 -27.11 -19.20 -44.97
CA ASP A 613 -28.02 -18.46 -45.85
C ASP A 613 -28.84 -17.41 -45.06
N GLU A 614 -29.25 -17.73 -43.82
CA GLU A 614 -29.94 -16.79 -42.93
C GLU A 614 -29.04 -15.65 -42.42
N LEU A 615 -27.77 -15.94 -42.12
CA LEU A 615 -26.80 -14.97 -41.58
C LEU A 615 -26.18 -14.09 -42.69
N GLY A 616 -26.15 -14.58 -43.92
CA GLY A 616 -25.52 -13.92 -45.06
C GLY A 616 -24.00 -14.17 -45.14
N TYR A 617 -23.49 -14.31 -46.37
CA TYR A 617 -22.08 -14.57 -46.64
C TYR A 617 -21.24 -13.27 -46.67
N PRO A 618 -19.94 -13.31 -46.32
CA PRO A 618 -19.18 -14.50 -45.92
C PRO A 618 -19.39 -14.93 -44.47
N VAL A 619 -19.37 -16.24 -44.24
CA VAL A 619 -19.49 -16.86 -42.92
C VAL A 619 -18.21 -17.59 -42.50
N VAL A 620 -18.17 -17.96 -41.23
CA VAL A 620 -17.12 -18.75 -40.58
C VAL A 620 -17.76 -19.99 -39.97
N LEU A 621 -17.09 -21.13 -40.17
CA LEU A 621 -17.37 -22.38 -39.47
C LEU A 621 -16.30 -22.63 -38.42
N LYS A 622 -16.72 -22.88 -37.18
CA LYS A 622 -15.83 -23.32 -36.08
C LYS A 622 -16.31 -24.62 -35.47
N LEU A 623 -15.41 -25.55 -35.18
CA LEU A 623 -15.69 -26.79 -34.48
C LEU A 623 -16.37 -26.53 -33.13
N HIS A 624 -17.48 -27.21 -32.88
CA HIS A 624 -18.09 -27.31 -31.56
C HIS A 624 -17.63 -28.62 -30.91
N SER A 625 -16.90 -28.53 -29.79
CA SER A 625 -16.36 -29.67 -29.07
C SER A 625 -16.26 -29.38 -27.57
N HIS A 626 -16.40 -30.40 -26.74
CA HIS A 626 -16.07 -30.36 -25.31
C HIS A 626 -14.63 -30.83 -25.02
N ILE A 627 -13.98 -31.46 -25.99
CA ILE A 627 -12.65 -32.07 -25.83
C ILE A 627 -11.57 -31.17 -26.45
N VAL A 628 -11.83 -30.67 -27.65
CA VAL A 628 -10.87 -29.85 -28.40
C VAL A 628 -11.02 -28.37 -28.02
N THR A 629 -10.00 -27.82 -27.37
CA THR A 629 -9.96 -26.42 -26.92
C THR A 629 -9.29 -25.49 -27.93
N HIS A 630 -8.16 -25.90 -28.51
CA HIS A 630 -7.44 -25.15 -29.55
C HIS A 630 -7.90 -25.57 -30.95
N LYS A 631 -9.02 -24.98 -31.39
CA LYS A 631 -9.70 -25.32 -32.64
C LYS A 631 -8.84 -25.08 -33.89
N GLN A 632 -7.98 -24.05 -33.88
CA GLN A 632 -7.13 -23.74 -35.04
C GLN A 632 -6.08 -24.83 -35.29
N ASP A 633 -5.51 -25.42 -34.24
CA ASP A 633 -4.42 -26.41 -34.33
C ASP A 633 -4.86 -27.72 -35.00
N VAL A 634 -6.14 -28.07 -34.86
CA VAL A 634 -6.75 -29.24 -35.50
C VAL A 634 -7.42 -28.90 -36.83
N GLY A 635 -7.26 -27.68 -37.34
CA GLY A 635 -7.96 -27.23 -38.54
C GLY A 635 -9.47 -27.08 -38.36
N GLY A 636 -9.96 -26.98 -37.13
CA GLY A 636 -11.37 -26.81 -36.76
C GLY A 636 -11.93 -25.40 -36.98
N VAL A 637 -11.22 -24.51 -37.68
CA VAL A 637 -11.70 -23.17 -38.05
C VAL A 637 -11.56 -23.00 -39.56
N ARG A 638 -12.64 -22.59 -40.23
CA ARG A 638 -12.69 -22.30 -41.67
C ARG A 638 -13.30 -20.92 -41.89
N LEU A 639 -12.49 -20.03 -42.47
CA LEU A 639 -12.81 -18.61 -42.66
C LEU A 639 -13.17 -18.34 -44.13
N ASN A 640 -13.80 -17.19 -44.39
CA ASN A 640 -14.06 -16.67 -45.74
C ASN A 640 -14.87 -17.61 -46.63
N LEU A 641 -15.90 -18.25 -46.05
CA LEU A 641 -16.83 -19.10 -46.78
C LEU A 641 -17.85 -18.18 -47.46
N ARG A 642 -17.86 -18.13 -48.78
CA ARG A 642 -18.60 -17.11 -49.56
C ARG A 642 -19.86 -17.65 -50.22
N ARG A 643 -19.99 -18.98 -50.31
CA ARG A 643 -21.10 -19.66 -50.97
C ARG A 643 -21.42 -20.96 -50.24
N LYS A 644 -22.60 -21.51 -50.53
CA LYS A 644 -23.09 -22.79 -50.02
C LYS A 644 -22.06 -23.93 -50.13
N GLN A 645 -21.44 -24.12 -51.31
CA GLN A 645 -20.46 -25.20 -51.49
C GLN A 645 -19.27 -25.08 -50.53
N ASP A 646 -18.80 -23.86 -50.26
CA ASP A 646 -17.69 -23.61 -49.35
C ASP A 646 -18.04 -24.07 -47.92
N VAL A 647 -19.31 -23.93 -47.50
CA VAL A 647 -19.82 -24.34 -46.19
C VAL A 647 -19.93 -25.87 -46.09
N GLU A 648 -20.45 -26.52 -47.12
CA GLU A 648 -20.56 -27.99 -47.20
C GLU A 648 -19.17 -28.65 -47.11
N GLU A 649 -18.21 -28.17 -47.92
CA GLU A 649 -16.83 -28.66 -47.91
C GLU A 649 -16.15 -28.42 -46.56
N ALA A 650 -16.30 -27.22 -45.99
CA ALA A 650 -15.71 -26.88 -44.71
C ALA A 650 -16.28 -27.71 -43.54
N PHE A 651 -17.58 -28.03 -43.56
CA PHE A 651 -18.21 -28.87 -42.55
C PHE A 651 -17.59 -30.27 -42.53
N GLU A 652 -17.53 -30.92 -43.70
CA GLU A 652 -16.97 -32.28 -43.81
C GLU A 652 -15.48 -32.32 -43.49
N LEU A 653 -14.72 -31.27 -43.88
CA LEU A 653 -13.32 -31.15 -43.50
C LEU A 653 -13.12 -31.04 -41.99
N ILE A 654 -13.94 -30.25 -41.29
CA ILE A 654 -13.86 -30.11 -39.83
C ILE A 654 -14.25 -31.42 -39.16
N LYS A 655 -15.32 -32.07 -39.61
CA LYS A 655 -15.80 -33.35 -39.10
C LYS A 655 -14.78 -34.47 -39.29
N GLY A 656 -14.11 -34.50 -40.43
CA GLY A 656 -13.06 -35.48 -40.74
C GLY A 656 -11.73 -35.22 -40.02
N ALA A 657 -11.49 -34.01 -39.51
CA ALA A 657 -10.24 -33.65 -38.84
C ALA A 657 -10.18 -34.07 -37.36
N VAL A 658 -11.30 -34.50 -36.76
CA VAL A 658 -11.39 -34.87 -35.34
C VAL A 658 -12.08 -36.22 -35.16
N SER A 659 -11.95 -36.84 -33.98
CA SER A 659 -12.64 -38.10 -33.67
C SER A 659 -14.15 -37.89 -33.56
N LYS A 660 -14.94 -38.97 -33.68
CA LYS A 660 -16.41 -38.90 -33.56
C LYS A 660 -16.86 -38.35 -32.20
N GLU A 661 -16.13 -38.67 -31.14
CA GLU A 661 -16.41 -38.22 -29.77
C GLU A 661 -16.06 -36.73 -29.58
N ALA A 662 -15.14 -36.20 -30.39
CA ALA A 662 -14.72 -34.81 -30.36
C ALA A 662 -15.61 -33.89 -31.23
N PHE A 663 -16.42 -34.43 -32.15
CA PHE A 663 -17.29 -33.64 -33.03
C PHE A 663 -18.72 -33.58 -32.49
N LEU A 664 -19.13 -32.39 -32.03
CA LEU A 664 -20.51 -32.13 -31.58
C LEU A 664 -21.27 -31.21 -32.56
N GLY A 665 -20.70 -30.98 -33.74
CA GLY A 665 -21.20 -30.04 -34.74
C GLY A 665 -20.26 -28.87 -34.97
N VAL A 666 -20.80 -27.82 -35.59
CA VAL A 666 -20.08 -26.60 -35.94
C VAL A 666 -20.90 -25.36 -35.58
N SER A 667 -20.20 -24.32 -35.16
CA SER A 667 -20.74 -22.99 -34.97
C SER A 667 -20.65 -22.21 -36.29
N VAL A 668 -21.80 -21.80 -36.83
CA VAL A 668 -21.91 -20.92 -37.99
C VAL A 668 -22.02 -19.48 -37.50
N GLN A 669 -21.14 -18.60 -37.98
CA GLN A 669 -21.05 -17.21 -37.52
C GLN A 669 -20.78 -16.27 -38.71
N PRO A 670 -21.28 -15.02 -38.69
CA PRO A 670 -20.87 -14.01 -39.67
C PRO A 670 -19.36 -13.75 -39.60
N MET A 671 -18.71 -13.56 -40.75
CA MET A 671 -17.29 -13.21 -40.78
C MET A 671 -17.11 -11.72 -40.47
N ALA A 672 -16.48 -11.41 -39.33
CA ALA A 672 -16.14 -10.04 -38.97
C ALA A 672 -15.05 -9.47 -39.90
N ASN A 673 -15.17 -8.19 -40.26
CA ASN A 673 -14.18 -7.51 -41.11
C ASN A 673 -12.96 -7.05 -40.30
N ILE A 674 -11.95 -7.92 -40.20
CA ILE A 674 -10.71 -7.64 -39.44
C ILE A 674 -9.92 -6.45 -40.05
N ARG A 675 -10.13 -6.09 -41.32
CA ARG A 675 -9.40 -4.98 -41.96
C ARG A 675 -9.79 -3.61 -41.38
N GLU A 676 -10.98 -3.48 -40.81
CA GLU A 676 -11.50 -2.25 -40.20
C GLU A 676 -11.18 -2.13 -38.69
N GLY A 677 -10.53 -3.14 -38.08
CA GLY A 677 -10.27 -3.16 -36.64
C GLY A 677 -8.87 -3.65 -36.25
N PHE A 678 -8.64 -3.66 -34.94
CA PHE A 678 -7.45 -4.18 -34.29
C PHE A 678 -7.83 -5.40 -33.45
N GLU A 679 -7.00 -6.43 -33.48
CA GLU A 679 -7.18 -7.62 -32.64
C GLU A 679 -6.54 -7.36 -31.28
N LEU A 680 -7.37 -7.45 -30.23
CA LEU A 680 -6.97 -7.30 -28.84
C LEU A 680 -7.15 -8.62 -28.10
N ILE A 681 -6.43 -8.80 -27.01
CA ILE A 681 -6.68 -9.86 -26.04
C ILE A 681 -7.17 -9.24 -24.74
N VAL A 682 -8.24 -9.82 -24.20
CA VAL A 682 -8.69 -9.51 -22.85
C VAL A 682 -8.93 -10.80 -22.12
N GLY A 683 -8.36 -10.93 -20.93
CA GLY A 683 -8.49 -12.16 -20.18
C GLY A 683 -8.45 -11.96 -18.68
N SER A 684 -8.66 -13.06 -17.98
CA SER A 684 -8.48 -13.19 -16.56
C SER A 684 -7.77 -14.49 -16.26
N SER A 685 -6.81 -14.45 -15.34
CA SER A 685 -6.14 -15.64 -14.80
C SER A 685 -6.06 -15.55 -13.29
N THR A 686 -5.90 -16.68 -12.61
CA THR A 686 -5.80 -16.72 -11.15
C THR A 686 -4.35 -16.91 -10.71
N ASP A 687 -3.82 -15.92 -10.00
CA ASP A 687 -2.54 -16.00 -9.29
C ASP A 687 -2.74 -16.62 -7.90
N SER A 688 -1.77 -17.42 -7.44
CA SER A 688 -1.86 -18.14 -6.17
C SER A 688 -1.79 -17.25 -4.93
N GLU A 689 -1.14 -16.08 -5.03
CA GLU A 689 -0.99 -15.14 -3.91
C GLU A 689 -2.06 -14.04 -3.97
N PHE A 690 -2.35 -13.50 -5.16
CA PHE A 690 -3.24 -12.33 -5.30
C PHE A 690 -4.66 -12.65 -5.75
N GLY A 691 -4.92 -13.89 -6.17
CA GLY A 691 -6.21 -14.31 -6.72
C GLY A 691 -6.41 -13.86 -8.17
N PRO A 692 -7.63 -13.54 -8.61
CA PRO A 692 -7.89 -13.19 -10.00
C PRO A 692 -7.11 -11.94 -10.44
N THR A 693 -6.76 -11.91 -11.72
CA THR A 693 -6.04 -10.84 -12.40
C THR A 693 -6.74 -10.53 -13.72
N ILE A 694 -6.65 -9.31 -14.21
CA ILE A 694 -7.18 -8.90 -15.51
C ILE A 694 -6.00 -8.59 -16.44
N LEU A 695 -6.03 -9.15 -17.65
CA LEU A 695 -5.03 -8.96 -18.68
C LEU A 695 -5.63 -8.19 -19.86
N PHE A 696 -4.85 -7.26 -20.42
CA PHE A 696 -5.15 -6.56 -21.66
C PHE A 696 -3.88 -6.47 -22.52
N GLY A 697 -4.02 -6.63 -23.83
CA GLY A 697 -2.90 -6.45 -24.75
C GLY A 697 -3.24 -6.61 -26.22
N THR A 698 -2.20 -6.71 -27.04
CA THR A 698 -2.31 -7.09 -28.45
C THR A 698 -2.80 -8.53 -28.56
N GLY A 699 -3.84 -8.77 -29.36
CA GLY A 699 -4.45 -10.10 -29.58
C GLY A 699 -4.03 -10.76 -30.90
N GLY A 700 -4.74 -11.83 -31.26
CA GLY A 700 -4.51 -12.61 -32.48
C GLY A 700 -3.54 -13.77 -32.28
N SER A 701 -2.87 -14.21 -33.35
CA SER A 701 -1.95 -15.36 -33.33
C SER A 701 -0.54 -15.03 -32.82
N PHE A 702 -0.18 -13.75 -32.71
CA PHE A 702 1.19 -13.31 -32.41
C PHE A 702 1.37 -12.80 -30.97
N VAL A 703 0.43 -13.05 -30.06
CA VAL A 703 0.45 -12.57 -28.67
C VAL A 703 1.75 -12.97 -27.95
N GLU A 704 2.17 -14.23 -28.10
CA GLU A 704 3.38 -14.77 -27.44
C GLU A 704 4.68 -14.13 -27.94
N ILE A 705 4.67 -13.63 -29.18
CA ILE A 705 5.84 -13.02 -29.83
C ILE A 705 5.97 -11.55 -29.42
N TYR A 706 4.88 -10.77 -29.50
CA TYR A 706 4.92 -9.34 -29.20
C TYR A 706 5.07 -9.05 -27.71
N ARG A 707 4.52 -9.92 -26.83
CA ARG A 707 4.53 -9.75 -25.37
C ARG A 707 4.02 -8.39 -24.89
N ASP A 708 3.20 -7.73 -25.71
CA ASP A 708 2.59 -6.43 -25.45
C ASP A 708 1.33 -6.61 -24.59
N THR A 709 1.56 -6.92 -23.31
CA THR A 709 0.50 -7.20 -22.34
C THR A 709 0.72 -6.47 -21.03
N SER A 710 -0.40 -6.05 -20.45
CA SER A 710 -0.51 -5.37 -19.18
C SER A 710 -1.44 -6.15 -18.25
N ILE A 711 -1.24 -6.04 -16.94
CA ILE A 711 -2.01 -6.76 -15.92
C ILE A 711 -2.49 -5.78 -14.85
N ALA A 712 -3.72 -5.97 -14.37
CA ALA A 712 -4.27 -5.28 -13.21
C ALA A 712 -4.95 -6.26 -12.25
N LEU A 713 -5.03 -5.88 -10.98
CA LEU A 713 -5.86 -6.59 -10.00
C LEU A 713 -7.29 -6.05 -10.04
N PRO A 714 -8.32 -6.92 -10.18
CA PRO A 714 -9.70 -6.52 -10.03
C PRO A 714 -10.02 -6.19 -8.55
N PRO A 715 -11.04 -5.34 -8.27
CA PRO A 715 -11.91 -4.67 -9.23
C PRO A 715 -11.21 -3.54 -10.00
N VAL A 716 -11.46 -3.51 -11.32
CA VAL A 716 -10.95 -2.50 -12.28
C VAL A 716 -12.01 -1.41 -12.46
N SER A 717 -11.60 -0.15 -12.27
CA SER A 717 -12.36 1.06 -12.59
C SER A 717 -11.97 1.61 -13.96
N TYR A 718 -12.66 2.63 -14.47
CA TYR A 718 -12.37 3.23 -15.78
C TYR A 718 -10.95 3.81 -15.88
N ASP A 719 -10.44 4.43 -14.82
CA ASP A 719 -9.08 4.96 -14.75
C ASP A 719 -8.01 3.85 -14.74
N ILE A 720 -8.27 2.73 -14.04
CA ILE A 720 -7.38 1.56 -14.08
C ILE A 720 -7.44 0.94 -15.47
N ALA A 721 -8.63 0.81 -16.07
CA ALA A 721 -8.79 0.30 -17.42
C ALA A 721 -8.07 1.19 -18.44
N GLN A 722 -8.14 2.51 -18.29
CA GLN A 722 -7.41 3.46 -19.12
C GLN A 722 -5.90 3.24 -19.03
N ARG A 723 -5.35 3.19 -17.80
CA ARG A 723 -3.91 2.93 -17.59
C ARG A 723 -3.47 1.57 -18.09
N LEU A 724 -4.30 0.55 -17.87
CA LEU A 724 -4.07 -0.80 -18.37
C LEU A 724 -3.90 -0.75 -19.90
N ILE A 725 -4.78 -0.04 -20.60
CA ILE A 725 -4.63 0.16 -22.05
C ILE A 725 -3.37 0.98 -22.37
N GLU A 726 -3.18 2.15 -21.78
CA GLU A 726 -2.06 3.07 -22.06
C GLU A 726 -0.68 2.45 -21.79
N SER A 727 -0.60 1.47 -20.89
CA SER A 727 0.64 0.73 -20.61
C SER A 727 1.08 -0.24 -21.70
N THR A 728 0.26 -0.41 -22.76
CA THR A 728 0.58 -1.25 -23.92
C THR A 728 1.01 -0.40 -25.12
N ASN A 729 1.85 -0.95 -25.98
CA ASN A 729 2.28 -0.31 -27.22
C ASN A 729 1.12 -0.17 -28.22
N ILE A 730 0.18 -1.12 -28.24
CA ILE A 730 -1.01 -1.05 -29.10
C ILE A 730 -1.86 0.20 -28.82
N SER A 731 -1.83 0.75 -27.60
CA SER A 731 -2.53 2.00 -27.28
C SER A 731 -2.19 3.18 -28.20
N LYS A 732 -0.94 3.24 -28.71
CA LYS A 732 -0.49 4.29 -29.62
C LYS A 732 -1.21 4.24 -30.96
N ILE A 733 -1.55 3.04 -31.44
CA ILE A 733 -2.25 2.85 -32.72
C ILE A 733 -3.78 2.83 -32.57
N LEU A 734 -4.30 2.51 -31.38
CA LEU A 734 -5.75 2.60 -31.09
C LEU A 734 -6.29 4.03 -31.18
N LYS A 735 -5.42 5.05 -31.06
CA LYS A 735 -5.75 6.48 -31.22
C LYS A 735 -5.87 6.92 -32.70
N GLY A 736 -5.72 5.99 -33.64
CA GLY A 736 -5.73 6.26 -35.09
C GLY A 736 -4.34 6.16 -35.69
N TYR A 737 -4.19 5.39 -36.78
CA TYR A 737 -2.91 5.16 -37.44
C TYR A 737 -3.09 4.85 -38.94
N ARG A 738 -2.33 5.55 -39.80
CA ARG A 738 -2.26 5.34 -41.26
C ARG A 738 -3.64 5.13 -41.94
N GLY A 739 -4.58 6.04 -41.71
CA GLY A 739 -5.91 6.01 -42.32
C GLY A 739 -6.93 5.07 -41.66
N ARG A 740 -6.57 4.43 -40.53
CA ARG A 740 -7.56 3.77 -39.65
C ARG A 740 -8.11 4.75 -38.63
N GLU A 741 -9.42 4.72 -38.46
CA GLU A 741 -10.14 5.51 -37.47
C GLU A 741 -9.78 5.09 -36.03
N PRO A 742 -9.80 6.02 -35.06
CA PRO A 742 -9.60 5.71 -33.65
C PRO A 742 -10.67 4.74 -33.11
N VAL A 743 -10.26 3.83 -32.22
CA VAL A 743 -11.18 2.94 -31.51
C VAL A 743 -11.97 3.73 -30.46
N ASN A 744 -13.23 3.32 -30.22
CA ASN A 744 -14.03 3.88 -29.13
C ASN A 744 -13.44 3.46 -27.76
N MET A 745 -12.55 4.30 -27.23
CA MET A 745 -11.81 4.03 -25.98
C MET A 745 -12.72 3.86 -24.76
N GLU A 746 -13.80 4.64 -24.65
CA GLU A 746 -14.76 4.52 -23.55
C GLU A 746 -15.45 3.14 -23.57
N SER A 747 -15.82 2.64 -24.75
CA SER A 747 -16.42 1.31 -24.91
C SER A 747 -15.44 0.21 -24.55
N LEU A 748 -14.16 0.35 -24.89
CA LEU A 748 -13.12 -0.61 -24.52
C LEU A 748 -12.88 -0.64 -23.00
N GLN A 749 -12.77 0.53 -22.37
CA GLN A 749 -12.66 0.64 -20.91
C GLN A 749 -13.88 0.01 -20.21
N ARG A 750 -15.08 0.24 -20.73
CA ARG A 750 -16.32 -0.36 -20.21
C ARG A 750 -16.30 -1.89 -20.28
N ILE A 751 -15.75 -2.48 -21.34
CA ILE A 751 -15.58 -3.94 -21.46
C ILE A 751 -14.63 -4.46 -20.39
N LEU A 752 -13.48 -3.82 -20.16
CA LEU A 752 -12.54 -4.20 -19.10
C LEU A 752 -13.18 -4.16 -17.70
N VAL A 753 -13.94 -3.10 -17.41
CA VAL A 753 -14.69 -2.98 -16.15
C VAL A 753 -15.75 -4.08 -16.01
N ARG A 754 -16.45 -4.44 -17.09
CA ARG A 754 -17.46 -5.52 -17.10
C ARG A 754 -16.85 -6.90 -16.91
N ILE A 755 -15.71 -7.17 -17.55
CA ILE A 755 -14.97 -8.43 -17.36
C ILE A 755 -14.45 -8.52 -15.93
N SER A 756 -13.87 -7.43 -15.41
CA SER A 756 -13.46 -7.37 -14.02
C SER A 756 -14.62 -7.66 -13.07
N ARG A 757 -15.82 -7.13 -13.35
CA ARG A 757 -17.01 -7.44 -12.55
C ARG A 757 -17.42 -8.91 -12.66
N LEU A 758 -17.46 -9.49 -13.86
CA LEU A 758 -17.75 -10.92 -14.07
C LEU A 758 -16.83 -11.81 -13.23
N VAL A 759 -15.54 -11.52 -13.28
CA VAL A 759 -14.52 -12.25 -12.52
C VAL A 759 -14.74 -12.09 -11.02
N MET A 760 -15.00 -10.88 -10.52
CA MET A 760 -15.23 -10.67 -9.09
C MET A 760 -16.54 -11.28 -8.57
N ASP A 761 -17.59 -11.32 -9.39
CA ASP A 761 -18.88 -11.89 -9.02
C ASP A 761 -18.84 -13.43 -9.01
N GLN A 762 -17.87 -14.06 -9.71
CA GLN A 762 -17.80 -15.51 -9.95
C GLN A 762 -16.40 -16.14 -9.71
N TYR A 763 -15.49 -15.47 -8.98
CA TYR A 763 -14.09 -15.93 -8.80
C TYR A 763 -13.98 -17.33 -8.17
N GLU A 764 -14.97 -17.75 -7.38
CA GLU A 764 -15.02 -19.08 -6.76
C GLU A 764 -15.27 -20.21 -7.78
N HIS A 765 -15.80 -19.85 -8.95
CA HIS A 765 -16.15 -20.78 -10.01
C HIS A 765 -15.22 -20.66 -11.21
N ILE A 766 -14.87 -19.43 -11.61
CA ILE A 766 -14.08 -19.15 -12.81
C ILE A 766 -12.60 -19.08 -12.45
N LYS A 767 -11.80 -19.94 -13.10
CA LYS A 767 -10.34 -19.99 -13.01
C LYS A 767 -9.66 -19.13 -14.06
N GLU A 768 -10.20 -19.10 -15.26
CA GLU A 768 -9.63 -18.36 -16.39
C GLU A 768 -10.71 -17.88 -17.34
N ILE A 769 -10.52 -16.71 -17.93
CA ILE A 769 -11.28 -16.21 -19.07
C ILE A 769 -10.27 -15.78 -20.12
N ASP A 770 -10.44 -16.20 -21.36
CA ASP A 770 -9.64 -15.75 -22.49
C ASP A 770 -10.55 -15.28 -23.63
N ILE A 771 -10.47 -14.01 -23.97
CA ILE A 771 -11.15 -13.39 -25.11
C ILE A 771 -10.08 -13.01 -26.13
N ASN A 772 -9.82 -13.93 -27.05
CA ASN A 772 -8.84 -13.75 -28.10
C ASN A 772 -9.33 -14.32 -29.45
N PRO A 773 -9.58 -13.49 -30.48
CA PRO A 773 -9.45 -12.03 -30.47
C PRO A 773 -10.73 -11.31 -30.00
N LEU A 774 -10.53 -10.21 -29.28
CA LEU A 774 -11.49 -9.11 -29.15
C LEU A 774 -11.23 -8.12 -30.29
N LEU A 775 -12.10 -8.08 -31.30
CA LEU A 775 -11.96 -7.15 -32.41
C LEU A 775 -12.47 -5.77 -31.99
N ALA A 776 -11.61 -4.76 -32.11
CA ALA A 776 -11.94 -3.38 -31.77
C ALA A 776 -11.82 -2.45 -32.98
N SER A 777 -12.89 -1.75 -33.31
CA SER A 777 -12.97 -0.75 -34.40
C SER A 777 -13.58 0.56 -33.89
N SER A 778 -13.71 1.56 -34.76
CA SER A 778 -14.41 2.80 -34.46
C SER A 778 -15.93 2.61 -34.30
N LYS A 779 -16.52 1.61 -34.97
CA LYS A 779 -17.96 1.33 -34.98
C LYS A 779 -18.39 0.39 -33.86
N GLU A 780 -17.64 -0.70 -33.68
CA GLU A 780 -17.98 -1.75 -32.74
C GLU A 780 -16.75 -2.42 -32.11
N ILE A 781 -16.97 -2.99 -30.92
CA ILE A 781 -16.02 -3.88 -30.24
C ILE A 781 -16.75 -5.18 -29.96
N ILE A 782 -16.22 -6.30 -30.47
CA ILE A 782 -16.88 -7.60 -30.47
C ILE A 782 -15.90 -8.74 -30.17
N ALA A 783 -16.29 -9.64 -29.26
CA ALA A 783 -15.53 -10.85 -28.97
C ALA A 783 -15.78 -11.90 -30.06
N LEU A 784 -14.75 -12.22 -30.83
CA LEU A 784 -14.82 -13.21 -31.91
C LEU A 784 -14.63 -14.63 -31.38
N ASP A 785 -13.84 -14.79 -30.32
CA ASP A 785 -13.68 -16.04 -29.58
C ASP A 785 -13.71 -15.78 -28.07
N ALA A 786 -14.08 -16.80 -27.32
CA ALA A 786 -14.10 -16.76 -25.87
C ALA A 786 -13.94 -18.16 -25.29
N ARG A 787 -13.10 -18.28 -24.28
CA ARG A 787 -12.87 -19.50 -23.52
C ARG A 787 -13.00 -19.19 -22.03
N VAL A 788 -13.70 -20.04 -21.30
CA VAL A 788 -13.82 -19.96 -19.84
C VAL A 788 -13.45 -21.29 -19.23
N LEU A 789 -12.50 -21.27 -18.29
CA LEU A 789 -12.08 -22.42 -17.49
C LEU A 789 -12.59 -22.27 -16.07
N LEU A 790 -13.05 -23.37 -15.48
CA LEU A 790 -13.61 -23.43 -14.14
C LEU A 790 -12.64 -24.05 -13.16
N HIS A 791 -12.75 -23.66 -11.89
CA HIS A 791 -12.10 -24.37 -10.79
C HIS A 791 -12.64 -25.79 -10.65
N GLN A 792 -11.74 -26.75 -10.42
CA GLN A 792 -12.16 -28.12 -10.11
C GLN A 792 -12.87 -28.17 -8.76
N VAL A 793 -13.76 -29.14 -8.54
CA VAL A 793 -14.50 -29.27 -7.26
C VAL A 793 -13.58 -29.38 -6.05
N ARG A 794 -12.39 -29.96 -6.21
CA ARG A 794 -11.38 -30.10 -5.16
C ARG A 794 -10.45 -28.89 -5.02
N GLU A 795 -10.45 -27.96 -5.97
CA GLU A 795 -9.63 -26.75 -5.91
C GLU A 795 -10.30 -25.71 -5.01
N VAL A 796 -9.56 -25.20 -4.04
CA VAL A 796 -9.96 -24.00 -3.30
C VAL A 796 -9.56 -22.80 -4.15
N ALA A 797 -10.55 -22.04 -4.63
CA ALA A 797 -10.31 -20.82 -5.38
C ALA A 797 -9.54 -19.80 -4.50
N PRO A 798 -8.40 -19.28 -4.97
CA PRO A 798 -7.70 -18.19 -4.29
C PRO A 798 -8.61 -16.98 -4.10
N THR A 799 -8.66 -16.47 -2.88
CA THR A 799 -9.44 -15.26 -2.56
C THR A 799 -8.79 -14.03 -3.20
N PRO A 800 -9.58 -13.10 -3.76
CA PRO A 800 -9.04 -11.83 -4.26
C PRO A 800 -8.29 -11.05 -3.18
N ALA A 801 -7.08 -10.59 -3.49
CA ALA A 801 -6.30 -9.74 -2.58
C ALA A 801 -6.96 -8.38 -2.32
N ILE A 802 -7.79 -7.91 -3.25
CA ILE A 802 -8.60 -6.70 -3.09
C ILE A 802 -10.07 -7.11 -3.04
N ARG A 803 -10.67 -6.92 -1.87
CA ARG A 803 -12.08 -7.24 -1.67
C ARG A 803 -12.96 -6.24 -2.45
N PRO A 804 -13.99 -6.70 -3.18
CA PRO A 804 -14.90 -5.79 -3.85
C PRO A 804 -15.72 -5.01 -2.81
N PHE A 805 -16.24 -3.86 -3.22
CA PHE A 805 -17.13 -3.08 -2.38
C PHE A 805 -18.33 -3.94 -1.95
N PRO A 806 -18.64 -4.04 -0.64
CA PRO A 806 -19.58 -5.04 -0.14
C PRO A 806 -21.03 -4.59 -0.35
N ARG A 807 -21.51 -4.68 -1.60
CA ARG A 807 -22.86 -4.26 -2.00
C ARG A 807 -23.95 -5.03 -1.27
N GLN A 808 -23.67 -6.26 -0.87
CA GLN A 808 -24.59 -7.09 -0.09
C GLN A 808 -25.00 -6.48 1.27
N TYR A 809 -24.28 -5.46 1.76
CA TYR A 809 -24.64 -4.72 2.97
C TYR A 809 -25.44 -3.44 2.69
N THR A 810 -25.75 -3.15 1.42
CA THR A 810 -26.55 -1.98 1.05
C THR A 810 -28.03 -2.26 1.34
N THR A 811 -28.70 -1.32 1.98
CA THR A 811 -30.13 -1.41 2.33
C THR A 811 -30.72 -0.01 2.41
N THR A 812 -32.03 0.11 2.61
CA THR A 812 -32.69 1.40 2.80
C THR A 812 -33.37 1.44 4.17
N PHE A 813 -33.48 2.63 4.74
CA PHE A 813 -34.21 2.88 5.98
C PHE A 813 -35.23 3.97 5.73
N ARG A 814 -36.50 3.62 5.91
CA ARG A 814 -37.62 4.54 5.72
C ARG A 814 -38.04 5.15 7.05
N MET A 815 -38.23 6.46 7.05
CA MET A 815 -38.59 7.24 8.21
C MET A 815 -39.62 8.30 7.80
N ASN A 816 -40.89 8.08 8.19
CA ASN A 816 -42.00 8.91 7.72
C ASN A 816 -41.99 9.04 6.18
N ASP A 817 -41.81 10.25 5.66
CA ASP A 817 -41.77 10.60 4.22
C ASP A 817 -40.36 10.59 3.59
N GLU A 818 -39.33 10.19 4.33
CA GLU A 818 -37.94 10.22 3.88
C GLU A 818 -37.35 8.80 3.82
N GLU A 819 -36.70 8.48 2.71
CA GLU A 819 -35.95 7.23 2.53
C GLU A 819 -34.44 7.51 2.55
N LEU A 820 -33.72 6.81 3.42
CA LEU A 820 -32.27 6.92 3.55
C LEU A 820 -31.61 5.69 2.93
N ASN A 821 -30.63 5.92 2.07
CA ASN A 821 -29.79 4.85 1.52
C ASN A 821 -28.67 4.53 2.51
N ILE A 822 -28.57 3.27 2.92
CA ILE A 822 -27.54 2.78 3.84
C ILE A 822 -26.57 1.94 3.04
N ARG A 823 -25.31 2.39 3.00
CA ARG A 823 -24.26 1.72 2.22
C ARG A 823 -22.90 1.89 2.87
N HIS A 824 -21.93 1.10 2.44
CA HIS A 824 -20.54 1.30 2.85
C HIS A 824 -20.00 2.66 2.36
N VAL A 825 -19.08 3.24 3.11
CA VAL A 825 -18.39 4.50 2.76
C VAL A 825 -17.53 4.31 1.49
N ARG A 826 -17.36 5.38 0.72
CA ARG A 826 -16.55 5.47 -0.49
C ARG A 826 -15.52 6.57 -0.34
N VAL A 827 -14.43 6.49 -1.10
CA VAL A 827 -13.37 7.53 -1.09
C VAL A 827 -13.91 8.93 -1.39
N ARG A 828 -14.85 9.04 -2.35
CA ARG A 828 -15.53 10.31 -2.67
C ARG A 828 -16.47 10.84 -1.58
N ASP A 829 -16.80 10.04 -0.56
CA ASP A 829 -17.59 10.52 0.58
C ASP A 829 -16.78 11.42 1.51
N PHE A 830 -15.46 11.47 1.33
CA PHE A 830 -14.55 12.27 2.14
C PHE A 830 -15.02 13.72 2.32
N GLU A 831 -15.38 14.41 1.24
CA GLU A 831 -15.86 15.79 1.30
C GLU A 831 -17.23 15.92 1.98
N ARG A 832 -18.03 14.85 1.98
CA ARG A 832 -19.40 14.82 2.52
C ARG A 832 -19.42 14.46 4.01
N ILE A 833 -18.40 13.75 4.50
CA ILE A 833 -18.25 13.36 5.91
C ILE A 833 -17.85 14.56 6.77
N LEU A 834 -17.09 15.51 6.23
CA LEU A 834 -16.63 16.69 6.97
C LEU A 834 -17.80 17.55 7.48
N PRO A 835 -18.74 18.03 6.63
CA PRO A 835 -19.94 18.74 7.09
C PRO A 835 -20.80 17.93 8.06
N PHE A 836 -20.77 16.59 7.98
CA PHE A 836 -21.46 15.74 8.93
C PHE A 836 -20.84 15.85 10.33
N PHE A 837 -19.52 15.74 10.46
CA PHE A 837 -18.86 15.91 11.76
C PHE A 837 -19.03 17.31 12.35
N GLU A 838 -19.05 18.36 11.52
CA GLU A 838 -19.35 19.73 11.94
C GLU A 838 -20.70 19.83 12.65
N ARG A 839 -21.78 19.40 11.98
CA ARG A 839 -23.14 19.46 12.53
C ARG A 839 -23.27 18.65 13.82
N VAL A 840 -22.68 17.46 13.85
CA VAL A 840 -22.70 16.64 15.06
C VAL A 840 -21.96 17.36 16.18
N SER A 841 -20.81 17.98 15.90
CA SER A 841 -19.98 18.66 16.91
C SER A 841 -20.62 19.89 17.55
N GLU A 842 -21.39 20.68 16.80
CA GLU A 842 -22.11 21.86 17.32
C GLU A 842 -23.10 21.49 18.41
N SER A 843 -23.65 20.28 18.35
CA SER A 843 -24.60 19.75 19.33
C SER A 843 -23.96 19.07 20.55
N MET A 844 -22.63 18.86 20.56
CA MET A 844 -21.95 18.06 21.59
C MET A 844 -21.65 18.88 22.86
N LYS A 845 -21.89 18.25 24.03
CA LYS A 845 -21.40 18.72 25.34
C LYS A 845 -19.94 18.35 25.63
N SER A 846 -19.39 17.35 24.93
CA SER A 846 -17.99 16.93 25.09
C SER A 846 -17.04 17.94 24.43
N LEU A 847 -16.25 18.65 25.25
CA LEU A 847 -15.25 19.61 24.77
C LEU A 847 -14.24 18.94 23.82
N GLU A 848 -13.80 17.73 24.14
CA GLU A 848 -12.75 17.01 23.40
C GLU A 848 -13.18 16.60 21.98
N ILE A 849 -14.40 16.09 21.82
CA ILE A 849 -14.90 15.66 20.50
C ILE A 849 -15.26 16.89 19.65
N ARG A 850 -15.80 17.95 20.28
CA ARG A 850 -16.04 19.24 19.63
C ARG A 850 -14.74 19.88 19.16
N GLU A 851 -13.69 19.86 19.99
CA GLU A 851 -12.35 20.30 19.60
C GLU A 851 -11.78 19.49 18.43
N LYS A 852 -11.89 18.15 18.46
CA LYS A 852 -11.44 17.30 17.34
C LYS A 852 -12.20 17.59 16.04
N ALA A 853 -13.52 17.74 16.09
CA ALA A 853 -14.33 18.07 14.92
C ALA A 853 -14.00 19.46 14.36
N LEU A 854 -13.86 20.48 15.21
CA LEU A 854 -13.42 21.82 14.81
C LEU A 854 -11.99 21.80 14.24
N GLN A 855 -11.11 20.95 14.78
CA GLN A 855 -9.76 20.73 14.24
C GLN A 855 -9.80 20.11 12.83
N TYR A 856 -10.72 19.18 12.55
CA TYR A 856 -10.90 18.64 11.20
C TYR A 856 -11.42 19.67 10.20
N THR A 857 -12.38 20.50 10.61
CA THR A 857 -12.96 21.56 9.79
C THR A 857 -11.98 22.68 9.50
N SER A 858 -11.26 23.15 10.51
CA SER A 858 -10.20 24.15 10.35
C SER A 858 -9.09 23.62 9.45
N ALA A 859 -8.65 22.38 9.67
CA ALA A 859 -7.67 21.73 8.79
C ALA A 859 -8.14 21.65 7.34
N PHE A 860 -9.41 21.32 7.09
CA PHE A 860 -9.95 21.26 5.75
C PHE A 860 -10.11 22.65 5.09
N SER A 861 -10.49 23.66 5.86
CA SER A 861 -10.57 25.06 5.39
C SER A 861 -9.20 25.61 5.03
N GLU A 862 -8.18 25.33 5.87
CA GLU A 862 -6.78 25.62 5.59
C GLU A 862 -6.32 24.88 4.34
N MET A 863 -6.71 23.63 4.14
CA MET A 863 -6.36 22.86 2.95
C MET A 863 -6.98 23.36 1.65
N LYS A 864 -8.26 23.75 1.65
CA LYS A 864 -8.87 24.40 0.47
C LYS A 864 -8.18 25.71 0.11
N LYS A 865 -7.65 26.42 1.12
CA LYS A 865 -6.81 27.62 0.89
C LYS A 865 -5.38 27.25 0.46
N ALA A 866 -4.86 26.13 0.94
CA ALA A 866 -3.51 25.63 0.72
C ALA A 866 -3.42 24.57 -0.39
N GLU A 867 -4.34 24.54 -1.37
CA GLU A 867 -4.28 23.69 -2.57
C GLU A 867 -2.99 23.88 -3.41
N ARG A 868 -2.03 24.70 -2.94
CA ARG A 868 -0.72 24.94 -3.54
C ARG A 868 0.49 24.73 -2.60
N GLU A 869 0.34 24.38 -1.32
CA GLU A 869 1.49 24.31 -0.40
C GLU A 869 1.54 23.11 0.56
N ASN A 870 2.77 22.71 0.89
CA ASN A 870 3.15 21.60 1.77
C ASN A 870 2.52 21.70 3.18
N LEU A 871 1.46 20.93 3.41
CA LEU A 871 0.88 20.74 4.74
C LEU A 871 1.90 20.10 5.70
N GLN A 872 2.16 20.76 6.83
CA GLN A 872 3.05 20.26 7.88
C GLN A 872 2.29 20.01 9.21
N GLY A 873 2.80 19.06 10.01
CA GLY A 873 2.34 18.83 11.38
C GLY A 873 0.94 18.22 11.53
N ARG A 874 0.17 18.74 12.49
CA ARG A 874 -1.09 18.17 13.01
C ARG A 874 -2.25 18.22 12.01
N THR A 875 -2.31 19.25 11.17
CA THR A 875 -3.32 19.45 10.11
C THR A 875 -3.31 18.28 9.10
N ARG A 876 -2.12 17.89 8.64
CA ARG A 876 -1.93 16.76 7.73
C ARG A 876 -2.34 15.43 8.36
N GLN A 877 -2.02 15.22 9.64
CA GLN A 877 -2.39 13.99 10.37
C GLN A 877 -3.91 13.84 10.51
N LEU A 878 -4.62 14.93 10.80
CA LEU A 878 -6.07 14.94 10.91
C LEU A 878 -6.74 14.63 9.56
N TYR A 879 -6.35 15.34 8.51
CA TYR A 879 -6.85 15.09 7.16
C TYR A 879 -6.63 13.63 6.71
N ASN A 880 -5.42 13.12 6.93
CA ASN A 880 -5.06 11.74 6.64
C ASN A 880 -5.88 10.72 7.44
N SER A 881 -6.19 11.02 8.70
CA SER A 881 -7.03 10.15 9.54
C SER A 881 -8.45 10.03 9.00
N LEU A 882 -9.04 11.14 8.52
CA LEU A 882 -10.35 11.13 7.88
C LEU A 882 -10.33 10.44 6.52
N ARG A 883 -9.26 10.62 5.73
CA ARG A 883 -9.10 9.89 4.46
C ARG A 883 -9.06 8.38 4.67
N ARG A 884 -8.35 7.94 5.71
CA ARG A 884 -8.23 6.52 6.07
C ARG A 884 -9.61 5.89 6.31
N LEU A 885 -10.50 6.62 6.97
CA LEU A 885 -11.89 6.21 7.22
C LEU A 885 -12.68 5.96 5.93
N CYS A 886 -12.49 6.78 4.88
CA CYS A 886 -13.25 6.67 3.62
C CYS A 886 -12.70 5.60 2.67
N ILE A 887 -11.42 5.29 2.79
CA ILE A 887 -10.75 4.28 1.96
C ILE A 887 -11.00 2.90 2.54
N GLY A 888 -10.96 2.77 3.87
CA GLY A 888 -11.44 1.62 4.61
C GLY A 888 -10.65 0.35 4.33
N ASN A 889 -9.95 -0.21 5.33
CA ASN A 889 -9.44 -1.58 5.18
C ASN A 889 -10.60 -2.56 5.41
N ILE A 890 -11.36 -2.95 4.37
CA ILE A 890 -12.55 -3.82 4.51
C ILE A 890 -12.25 -5.16 5.23
N GLU A 891 -10.99 -5.59 5.27
CA GLU A 891 -10.57 -6.77 6.04
C GLU A 891 -10.59 -6.53 7.55
N LYS A 892 -10.19 -5.33 7.98
CA LYS A 892 -10.06 -4.96 9.39
C LYS A 892 -11.19 -4.08 9.88
N GLU A 893 -11.84 -3.30 9.03
CA GLU A 893 -12.89 -2.35 9.39
C GLU A 893 -14.01 -2.31 8.35
N ILE A 894 -15.23 -2.13 8.83
CA ILE A 894 -16.39 -1.83 7.97
C ILE A 894 -16.97 -0.51 8.44
N VAL A 895 -17.16 0.41 7.50
CA VAL A 895 -17.75 1.72 7.75
C VAL A 895 -19.00 1.89 6.90
N MET A 896 -20.14 2.05 7.55
CA MET A 896 -21.45 2.25 6.92
C MET A 896 -21.91 3.68 7.15
N ILE A 897 -22.52 4.27 6.12
CA ILE A 897 -23.16 5.58 6.20
C ILE A 897 -24.64 5.47 5.84
N ALA A 898 -25.47 6.34 6.42
CA ALA A 898 -26.81 6.62 5.90
C ALA A 898 -26.77 7.97 5.17
N GLU A 899 -27.17 7.98 3.90
CA GLU A 899 -27.25 9.18 3.07
C GLU A 899 -28.68 9.42 2.58
N ARG A 900 -29.03 10.70 2.39
CA ARG A 900 -30.24 11.13 1.72
C ARG A 900 -30.08 11.05 0.20
N GLU A 901 -31.18 11.23 -0.54
CA GLU A 901 -31.16 11.34 -2.01
C GLU A 901 -30.30 12.51 -2.52
N ASP A 902 -30.24 13.63 -1.78
CA ASP A 902 -29.37 14.77 -2.08
C ASP A 902 -27.86 14.51 -1.80
N GLY A 903 -27.52 13.30 -1.34
CA GLY A 903 -26.17 12.87 -1.03
C GLY A 903 -25.66 13.29 0.36
N ARG A 904 -26.46 13.96 1.19
CA ARG A 904 -26.08 14.36 2.55
C ARG A 904 -26.01 13.16 3.49
N ILE A 905 -24.90 13.05 4.23
CA ILE A 905 -24.69 12.00 5.25
C ILE A 905 -25.34 12.40 6.57
N VAL A 906 -26.12 11.49 7.16
CA VAL A 906 -26.90 11.71 8.38
C VAL A 906 -26.64 10.68 9.50
N ALA A 907 -25.94 9.60 9.18
CA ALA A 907 -25.42 8.65 10.16
C ALA A 907 -24.13 7.99 9.66
N LEU A 908 -23.28 7.59 10.60
CA LEU A 908 -22.07 6.81 10.34
C LEU A 908 -21.91 5.75 11.44
N THR A 909 -21.74 4.49 11.04
CA THR A 909 -21.37 3.41 11.95
C THR A 909 -20.12 2.72 11.45
N ARG A 910 -19.34 2.19 12.38
CA ARG A 910 -18.14 1.41 12.04
C ARG A 910 -17.92 0.28 13.02
N TYR A 911 -17.28 -0.79 12.59
CA TYR A 911 -16.53 -1.66 13.50
C TYR A 911 -15.11 -1.85 13.00
N ASN A 912 -14.16 -2.04 13.93
CA ASN A 912 -12.77 -2.39 13.65
C ASN A 912 -12.42 -3.68 14.40
N ARG A 913 -11.88 -4.68 13.70
CA ARG A 913 -11.34 -5.91 14.31
C ARG A 913 -10.19 -5.53 15.25
N THR A 914 -10.17 -6.17 16.42
CA THR A 914 -9.07 -6.02 17.38
C THR A 914 -7.91 -6.97 17.02
N ALA A 915 -6.88 -6.99 17.85
CA ALA A 915 -5.81 -7.99 17.75
C ALA A 915 -6.33 -9.43 17.81
N GLU A 916 -7.46 -9.66 18.49
CA GLU A 916 -8.20 -10.92 18.42
C GLU A 916 -9.13 -10.87 17.20
N PRO A 917 -8.92 -11.70 16.16
CA PRO A 917 -9.65 -11.60 14.89
C PRO A 917 -11.17 -11.79 15.01
N SER A 918 -11.61 -12.49 16.07
CA SER A 918 -13.02 -12.75 16.37
C SER A 918 -13.69 -11.67 17.22
N VAL A 919 -12.97 -10.61 17.58
CA VAL A 919 -13.47 -9.51 18.40
C VAL A 919 -13.35 -8.20 17.63
N ALA A 920 -14.40 -7.38 17.62
CA ALA A 920 -14.39 -6.06 16.99
C ALA A 920 -14.88 -4.98 17.95
N GLU A 921 -14.32 -3.77 17.82
CA GLU A 921 -14.81 -2.57 18.49
C GLU A 921 -15.74 -1.79 17.55
N LEU A 922 -16.95 -1.46 18.01
CA LEU A 922 -17.95 -0.73 17.23
C LEU A 922 -18.08 0.71 17.68
N ALA A 923 -18.52 1.57 16.76
CA ALA A 923 -18.87 2.95 17.04
C ALA A 923 -20.03 3.42 16.15
N VAL A 924 -20.83 4.35 16.67
CA VAL A 924 -22.06 4.86 16.03
C VAL A 924 -22.16 6.38 16.26
N VAL A 925 -22.37 7.13 15.18
CA VAL A 925 -22.72 8.57 15.19
C VAL A 925 -23.99 8.78 14.40
N ILE A 926 -24.94 9.50 15.00
CA ILE A 926 -26.18 9.91 14.36
C ILE A 926 -26.28 11.42 14.41
N ASP A 927 -26.58 12.05 13.26
CA ASP A 927 -26.88 13.48 13.18
C ASP A 927 -28.02 13.82 14.17
N PRO A 928 -27.87 14.86 15.01
CA PRO A 928 -28.86 15.22 16.03
C PRO A 928 -30.29 15.32 15.51
N GLN A 929 -30.49 15.78 14.27
CA GLN A 929 -31.81 15.91 13.65
C GLN A 929 -32.48 14.55 13.35
N TYR A 930 -31.71 13.47 13.35
CA TYR A 930 -32.13 12.10 13.07
C TYR A 930 -32.11 11.19 14.31
N GLN A 931 -31.75 11.75 15.48
CA GLN A 931 -31.80 11.01 16.74
C GLN A 931 -33.25 10.77 17.19
N LYS A 932 -33.46 9.72 17.99
CA LYS A 932 -34.78 9.25 18.48
C LYS A 932 -35.79 8.83 17.39
N LYS A 933 -35.39 8.79 16.12
CA LYS A 933 -36.23 8.34 15.00
C LYS A 933 -35.98 6.88 14.58
N GLY A 934 -35.40 6.06 15.47
CA GLY A 934 -35.10 4.64 15.19
C GLY A 934 -33.82 4.36 14.39
N LEU A 935 -33.29 5.35 13.65
CA LEU A 935 -32.10 5.20 12.78
C LEU A 935 -30.88 4.61 13.51
N GLY A 936 -30.54 5.10 14.71
CA GLY A 936 -29.39 4.58 15.46
C GLY A 936 -29.52 3.11 15.85
N THR A 937 -30.73 2.66 16.21
CA THR A 937 -30.99 1.25 16.51
C THR A 937 -30.92 0.40 15.25
N PHE A 938 -31.45 0.90 14.12
CA PHE A 938 -31.34 0.22 12.83
C PHE A 938 -29.87 0.04 12.42
N MET A 939 -29.09 1.13 12.43
CA MET A 939 -27.68 1.12 12.02
C MET A 939 -26.84 0.18 12.89
N LEU A 940 -27.08 0.16 14.21
CA LEU A 940 -26.39 -0.74 15.13
C LEU A 940 -26.76 -2.21 14.87
N LYS A 941 -28.04 -2.53 14.69
CA LYS A 941 -28.49 -3.89 14.33
C LYS A 941 -27.90 -4.34 13.00
N HIS A 942 -27.90 -3.47 11.99
CA HIS A 942 -27.32 -3.75 10.69
C HIS A 942 -25.83 -4.08 10.81
N LEU A 943 -25.08 -3.27 11.57
CA LEU A 943 -23.66 -3.51 11.83
C LEU A 943 -23.39 -4.83 12.56
N LEU A 944 -24.24 -5.21 13.53
CA LEU A 944 -24.15 -6.50 14.22
C LEU A 944 -24.42 -7.69 13.27
N THR A 945 -25.39 -7.56 12.35
CA THR A 945 -25.65 -8.55 11.29
C THR A 945 -24.43 -8.72 10.39
N ILE A 946 -23.86 -7.60 9.94
CA ILE A 946 -22.64 -7.61 9.13
C ILE A 946 -21.51 -8.32 9.89
N GLY A 947 -21.27 -7.95 11.15
CA GLY A 947 -20.28 -8.60 12.01
C GLY A 947 -20.43 -10.11 12.08
N LYS A 948 -21.68 -10.61 12.19
CA LYS A 948 -21.96 -12.05 12.21
C LYS A 948 -21.63 -12.72 10.87
N ILE A 949 -21.98 -12.08 9.75
CA ILE A 949 -21.61 -12.55 8.39
C ILE A 949 -20.09 -12.60 8.22
N GLU A 950 -19.39 -11.64 8.82
CA GLU A 950 -17.93 -11.46 8.79
C GLU A 950 -17.17 -12.34 9.79
N GLY A 951 -17.88 -13.23 10.50
CA GLY A 951 -17.28 -14.17 11.45
C GLY A 951 -16.84 -13.55 12.78
N ILE A 952 -17.29 -12.34 13.10
CA ILE A 952 -17.06 -11.72 14.42
C ILE A 952 -17.89 -12.49 15.46
N LYS A 953 -17.24 -12.91 16.55
CA LYS A 953 -17.88 -13.59 17.68
C LYS A 953 -18.30 -12.61 18.76
N LYS A 954 -17.51 -11.56 19.00
CA LYS A 954 -17.79 -10.56 20.05
C LYS A 954 -17.66 -9.15 19.51
N MET A 955 -18.59 -8.28 19.86
CA MET A 955 -18.49 -6.85 19.60
C MET A 955 -18.41 -6.06 20.90
N ARG A 956 -17.45 -5.15 20.97
CA ARG A 956 -17.19 -4.28 22.10
C ARG A 956 -17.47 -2.82 21.75
N SER A 957 -17.88 -2.03 22.72
CA SER A 957 -18.08 -0.59 22.55
C SER A 957 -17.63 0.13 23.81
N VAL A 958 -16.80 1.17 23.67
CA VAL A 958 -16.38 2.05 24.77
C VAL A 958 -17.18 3.34 24.68
N VAL A 959 -17.95 3.62 25.72
CA VAL A 959 -18.98 4.66 25.71
C VAL A 959 -18.75 5.57 26.90
N ALA A 960 -18.85 6.88 26.72
CA ALA A 960 -18.78 7.80 27.84
C ALA A 960 -19.90 7.51 28.87
N ASN A 961 -19.58 7.56 30.15
CA ASN A 961 -20.49 7.16 31.23
C ASN A 961 -21.78 8.02 31.33
N TYR A 962 -21.81 9.17 30.67
CA TYR A 962 -22.97 10.05 30.57
C TYR A 962 -23.86 9.81 29.33
N ASN A 963 -23.53 8.85 28.44
CA ASN A 963 -24.34 8.56 27.26
C ASN A 963 -25.53 7.63 27.56
N GLU A 964 -26.55 8.18 28.21
CA GLU A 964 -27.82 7.49 28.52
C GLU A 964 -28.54 6.92 27.29
N GLY A 965 -28.27 7.53 26.13
CA GLY A 965 -28.84 7.11 24.87
C GLY A 965 -28.36 5.73 24.43
N PHE A 966 -27.03 5.53 24.44
CA PHE A 966 -26.43 4.23 24.16
C PHE A 966 -26.68 3.24 25.29
N MET A 967 -26.61 3.65 26.55
CA MET A 967 -26.89 2.74 27.69
C MET A 967 -28.27 2.08 27.57
N ARG A 968 -29.30 2.83 27.16
CA ARG A 968 -30.64 2.29 26.86
C ARG A 968 -30.64 1.33 25.67
N GLN A 969 -29.90 1.63 24.60
CA GLN A 969 -29.80 0.74 23.45
C GLN A 969 -29.01 -0.54 23.77
N ALA A 970 -27.92 -0.42 24.50
CA ALA A 970 -27.10 -1.52 24.99
C ALA A 970 -27.95 -2.51 25.79
N ALA A 971 -28.72 -2.01 26.76
CA ALA A 971 -29.68 -2.82 27.52
C ALA A 971 -30.73 -3.48 26.63
N LYS A 972 -31.31 -2.74 25.67
CA LYS A 972 -32.35 -3.26 24.75
C LYS A 972 -31.82 -4.33 23.78
N LEU A 973 -30.55 -4.24 23.37
CA LEU A 973 -29.92 -5.16 22.44
C LEU A 973 -29.15 -6.30 23.13
N GLY A 974 -29.10 -6.30 24.47
CA GLY A 974 -28.47 -7.36 25.25
C GLY A 974 -26.94 -7.26 25.38
N PHE A 975 -26.37 -6.06 25.24
CA PHE A 975 -24.97 -5.83 25.60
C PHE A 975 -24.77 -5.97 27.10
N LYS A 976 -23.66 -6.61 27.50
CA LYS A 976 -23.25 -6.74 28.91
C LYS A 976 -22.17 -5.72 29.22
N GLU A 977 -22.29 -5.05 30.36
CA GLU A 977 -21.21 -4.21 30.89
C GLU A 977 -20.08 -5.11 31.39
N ILE A 978 -18.86 -4.90 30.87
CA ILE A 978 -17.66 -5.68 31.22
C ILE A 978 -16.58 -4.84 31.92
N GLY A 979 -16.77 -3.53 32.02
CA GLY A 979 -15.86 -2.64 32.72
C GLY A 979 -16.39 -1.22 32.78
N ARG A 980 -16.02 -0.49 33.84
CA ARG A 980 -16.39 0.90 34.08
C ARG A 980 -15.22 1.66 34.69
N SER A 981 -14.97 2.87 34.20
CA SER A 981 -14.05 3.86 34.75
C SER A 981 -14.81 5.15 35.09
N ASP A 982 -14.10 6.13 35.66
CA ASP A 982 -14.67 7.44 36.02
C ASP A 982 -15.20 8.22 34.80
N GLU A 983 -14.77 7.88 33.59
CA GLU A 983 -15.19 8.54 32.35
C GLU A 983 -15.97 7.63 31.39
N ASP A 984 -15.71 6.33 31.41
CA ASP A 984 -16.15 5.41 30.34
C ASP A 984 -16.78 4.11 30.88
N ILE A 985 -17.67 3.53 30.09
CA ILE A 985 -18.29 2.22 30.29
C ILE A 985 -17.98 1.36 29.06
N THR A 986 -17.47 0.16 29.28
CA THR A 986 -17.20 -0.83 28.24
C THR A 986 -18.31 -1.87 28.19
N TYR A 987 -18.96 -1.98 27.03
CA TYR A 987 -19.98 -2.97 26.75
C TYR A 987 -19.44 -4.06 25.81
N GLU A 988 -19.86 -5.32 26.00
CA GLU A 988 -19.57 -6.46 25.12
C GLU A 988 -20.87 -7.19 24.76
N MET A 989 -20.98 -7.61 23.50
CA MET A 989 -22.05 -8.45 22.99
C MET A 989 -21.46 -9.69 22.31
N ASP A 990 -21.93 -10.87 22.73
CA ASP A 990 -21.60 -12.15 22.09
C ASP A 990 -22.59 -12.41 20.95
N LEU A 991 -22.10 -12.37 19.71
CA LEU A 991 -22.88 -12.55 18.49
C LEU A 991 -23.37 -14.00 18.30
N SER A 992 -22.78 -14.98 19.00
CA SER A 992 -23.24 -16.38 18.96
C SER A 992 -24.56 -16.59 19.71
N GLN A 993 -24.83 -15.75 20.72
CA GLN A 993 -26.03 -15.80 21.57
C GLN A 993 -27.22 -15.05 20.94
N VAL A 994 -27.00 -14.39 19.81
CA VAL A 994 -27.99 -13.59 19.09
C VAL A 994 -28.81 -14.52 18.17
N LYS A 995 -29.75 -15.27 18.77
CA LYS A 995 -30.76 -16.03 18.02
C LYS A 995 -32.05 -15.23 17.72
N ALA A 996 -32.30 -14.11 18.42
CA ALA A 996 -33.65 -13.49 18.46
C ALA A 996 -33.77 -12.01 18.01
N LEU A 997 -32.69 -11.29 17.68
CA LEU A 997 -32.76 -9.84 17.36
C LEU A 997 -32.83 -9.50 15.86
N LEU A 998 -32.65 -10.50 14.99
CA LEU A 998 -32.48 -10.36 13.53
C LEU A 998 -33.69 -10.91 12.75
N GLY A 999 -34.92 -10.52 13.15
CA GLY A 999 -36.03 -10.58 12.19
C GLY A 999 -35.68 -9.71 10.99
N LYS A 1000 -36.06 -10.13 9.76
CA LYS A 1000 -35.92 -9.33 8.53
C LYS A 1000 -36.22 -7.85 8.85
N PRO A 1001 -35.41 -6.88 8.38
CA PRO A 1001 -35.76 -5.48 8.54
C PRO A 1001 -37.17 -5.32 7.95
N ARG A 1002 -38.15 -4.94 8.80
CA ARG A 1002 -39.53 -4.72 8.37
C ARG A 1002 -39.52 -3.55 7.39
N GLY A 1003 -39.48 -3.88 6.10
CA GLY A 1003 -39.60 -2.96 4.97
C GLY A 1003 -40.87 -3.17 4.15
N ASP A 1004 -41.52 -4.34 4.26
CA ASP A 1004 -42.77 -4.65 3.55
C ASP A 1004 -43.85 -5.07 4.54
N GLU A 1005 -44.67 -4.10 4.95
CA GLU A 1005 -46.08 -4.34 5.33
C GLU A 1005 -46.93 -3.56 4.32
N THR A 1006 -47.12 -4.14 3.13
CA THR A 1006 -48.31 -3.87 2.31
C THR A 1006 -49.30 -4.99 2.60
N ASN A 1007 -50.52 -4.62 2.99
CA ASN A 1007 -51.66 -5.51 3.19
C ASN A 1007 -51.83 -6.50 2.02
N GLU A 1008 -51.66 -7.80 2.30
CA GLU A 1008 -52.59 -8.93 2.05
C GLU A 1008 -51.85 -10.27 2.19
#